data_AF-A0A952NLL5-F1
#
_entry.id   AF-A0A952NLL5-F1
#
_cell.length_a   1.000
_cell.length_b   1.000
_cell.length_c   1.000
_cell.angle_alpha   90.00
_cell.angle_beta   90.00
_cell.angle_gamma   90.00
#
_symmetry.space_group_name_H-M   'P 1'
#
loop_
_entity.id
_entity.type
_entity.pdbx_description
1 polymer ?
#
loop_
_entity_poly.entity_id
_entity_poly.type
_entity_poly.pdbx_seq_one_letter_code
_entity_poly.pdbx_strand_id
1 'polypeptide(L)'
;MKSVLNARPFSCLLIAMTMTAPSFSAFAQEAPRRAGLDFTFPAATGGTAVTGTAPTDDESTGEPTIKLPPIPPRRVAPTNPVTPTPPRTSGSTMSGIDKSAFPGMSCPLVDNRPHKDLLAATQALSRVVVVTPECQNNADMVKISEEAKKLVSAGTNLQGLWQNPEALTTDAKSLASFNGDVNVMISGLNNLTTQLQQNSLLNSKCGKEMMTGTGVIVAVSDLISSFAPFALIGASMNPAMGAALPYILGFTGVGSVAKIIKNMADANTLNMDKIEHRQAVLQNVCEFSKISQRVRFLKLAQSGQLEQVTTEIQGMRRATYSLLRSQYSDRVSSIATIRQNLDQTLKNADATLRKDQSELQSVTAQLTGQTDKHLLCYAAREIVDRAGSPGNFPTRAVMNLQSLLGQQNQPTLAQTTMLKAEERLRLRLRAGANDETDKGIEECASLGKAYIDSLGRLLLGTRDTILKQNSSLERQLSKDSEYSLFRRTELAAQREVDGLQKVANILQQLNMDNAIIDKMELDTQMSGLKRALFGTPAGLPMIRGVSPAEAWLDFVGEQNRRAFHQFNTEMTSLVNDAYRVTQSGRMDFFQRDAQGNVLRDRFGHPVRLGTMNQNQIIIDNLRAAAELKNLNASIAPAGSDNQKILCQRLENIWLSWAATMDHLAAQDFFCQNIRGFFDSNTSNGLVNKCVGRRDLNGRVLVMSQIAASQAELGSNGAREKALLISSKMKELQCEMPDAGSLQ
;
A
#
# COMPACT_ATOMS: atom_id res chain seq x y z
N MET A 1 -4.54 -56.43 32.94
CA MET A 1 -3.47 -56.97 32.08
C MET A 1 -2.76 -55.78 31.44
N LYS A 2 -1.73 -55.19 32.05
CA LYS A 2 -0.28 -55.55 32.10
C LYS A 2 0.45 -55.45 30.73
N SER A 3 1.23 -54.36 30.57
CA SER A 3 2.61 -54.20 30.02
C SER A 3 2.70 -52.82 29.31
N VAL A 4 3.48 -51.78 29.65
CA VAL A 4 4.79 -51.54 30.30
C VAL A 4 6.01 -51.91 29.44
N LEU A 5 6.91 -50.91 29.26
CA LEU A 5 8.30 -50.85 28.73
C LEU A 5 8.43 -50.49 27.22
N ASN A 6 9.38 -49.67 26.74
CA ASN A 6 10.46 -48.92 27.36
C ASN A 6 11.02 -47.79 26.43
N ALA A 7 11.91 -46.99 26.99
CA ALA A 7 12.49 -45.71 26.59
C ALA A 7 13.49 -45.64 25.40
N ARG A 8 13.46 -44.48 24.69
CA ARG A 8 14.55 -43.54 24.23
C ARG A 8 15.74 -44.04 23.35
N PRO A 9 16.60 -43.15 22.81
CA PRO A 9 16.39 -41.98 21.94
C PRO A 9 17.31 -42.04 20.68
N PHE A 10 17.06 -41.24 19.63
CA PHE A 10 18.08 -41.00 18.58
C PHE A 10 18.17 -39.53 18.17
N SER A 11 19.43 -39.11 18.06
CA SER A 11 19.95 -37.76 17.94
C SER A 11 19.85 -37.16 16.53
N CYS A 12 19.85 -35.82 16.51
CA CYS A 12 20.47 -34.91 15.55
C CYS A 12 20.64 -35.34 14.08
N LEU A 13 19.92 -34.68 13.18
CA LEU A 13 20.48 -34.26 11.90
C LEU A 13 19.93 -32.88 11.50
N LEU A 14 20.76 -31.86 11.74
CA LEU A 14 20.55 -30.49 11.29
C LEU A 14 20.96 -30.44 9.81
N ILE A 15 20.00 -30.36 8.88
CA ILE A 15 20.29 -30.11 7.46
C ILE A 15 20.39 -28.60 7.27
N ALA A 16 21.63 -28.10 7.20
CA ALA A 16 21.94 -26.76 6.75
C ALA A 16 21.75 -26.69 5.22
N MET A 17 20.69 -26.03 4.75
CA MET A 17 20.57 -25.64 3.35
C MET A 17 21.28 -24.30 3.14
N THR A 18 22.52 -24.36 2.69
CA THR A 18 23.25 -23.23 2.11
C THR A 18 22.72 -22.96 0.71
N MET A 19 21.94 -21.91 0.52
CA MET A 19 21.66 -21.38 -0.81
C MET A 19 22.81 -20.46 -1.23
N THR A 20 23.66 -20.99 -2.10
CA THR A 20 24.70 -20.26 -2.83
C THR A 20 24.06 -19.27 -3.81
N ALA A 21 24.39 -17.99 -3.68
CA ALA A 21 24.06 -16.95 -4.66
C ALA A 21 24.92 -17.13 -5.93
N PRO A 22 24.36 -17.01 -7.15
CA PRO A 22 25.16 -16.96 -8.35
C PRO A 22 25.84 -15.59 -8.49
N SER A 23 27.17 -15.60 -8.50
CA SER A 23 28.06 -14.52 -8.88
C SER A 23 27.95 -14.26 -10.38
N PHE A 24 27.50 -13.05 -10.77
CA PHE A 24 27.72 -12.53 -12.12
C PHE A 24 28.77 -11.41 -12.07
N SER A 25 29.93 -11.71 -12.63
CA SER A 25 31.01 -10.78 -12.91
C SER A 25 31.34 -10.86 -14.40
N ALA A 26 31.78 -9.71 -14.95
CA ALA A 26 32.29 -9.45 -16.29
C ALA A 26 31.25 -8.95 -17.31
N PHE A 27 31.26 -7.64 -17.56
CA PHE A 27 31.68 -7.11 -18.87
C PHE A 27 32.23 -5.69 -18.66
N ALA A 28 33.47 -5.50 -19.09
CA ALA A 28 34.21 -4.26 -19.06
C ALA A 28 34.25 -3.64 -20.46
N GLN A 29 34.31 -2.30 -20.47
CA GLN A 29 34.93 -1.42 -21.47
C GLN A 29 34.46 -1.48 -22.93
N GLU A 30 33.80 -0.40 -23.37
CA GLU A 30 34.19 0.26 -24.61
C GLU A 30 33.83 1.76 -24.58
N ALA A 31 34.85 2.61 -24.66
CA ALA A 31 34.73 4.00 -25.10
C ALA A 31 35.04 4.03 -26.61
N PRO A 32 34.47 4.95 -27.41
CA PRO A 32 35.31 6.10 -27.77
C PRO A 32 34.59 7.41 -28.17
N ARG A 33 35.38 8.49 -28.04
CA ARG A 33 35.61 9.63 -28.95
C ARG A 33 34.57 10.76 -29.15
N ARG A 34 35.09 11.95 -28.85
CA ARG A 34 34.70 13.30 -29.28
C ARG A 34 34.81 13.49 -30.80
N ALA A 35 33.81 14.13 -31.38
CA ALA A 35 33.86 15.12 -32.46
C ALA A 35 32.57 15.96 -32.28
N GLY A 36 32.53 17.28 -32.13
CA GLY A 36 33.40 18.31 -32.66
C GLY A 36 32.84 18.79 -34.00
N LEU A 37 31.75 19.57 -33.98
CA LEU A 37 31.31 20.39 -35.12
C LEU A 37 30.45 21.57 -34.61
N ASP A 38 31.06 22.75 -34.72
CA ASP A 38 30.43 24.07 -34.64
C ASP A 38 29.41 24.26 -35.76
N PHE A 39 28.27 24.88 -35.46
CA PHE A 39 27.50 25.65 -36.44
C PHE A 39 26.81 26.84 -35.76
N THR A 40 27.23 28.03 -36.17
CA THR A 40 26.74 29.35 -35.76
C THR A 40 25.83 29.95 -36.84
N PHE A 41 24.64 30.43 -36.40
CA PHE A 41 23.86 31.60 -36.87
C PHE A 41 23.30 31.61 -38.33
N PRO A 42 22.20 32.33 -38.65
CA PRO A 42 21.85 33.66 -38.13
C PRO A 42 20.41 33.96 -37.73
N ALA A 43 20.31 35.09 -37.03
CA ALA A 43 19.11 35.83 -36.69
C ALA A 43 18.39 36.38 -37.94
N ALA A 44 17.07 36.50 -37.84
CA ALA A 44 16.28 37.38 -38.69
C ALA A 44 15.23 38.12 -37.83
N THR A 45 15.27 39.43 -38.04
CA THR A 45 14.53 40.54 -37.45
C THR A 45 13.10 40.69 -37.98
N GLY A 46 12.23 41.28 -37.15
CA GLY A 46 11.36 42.37 -37.58
C GLY A 46 9.87 42.05 -37.77
N GLY A 47 9.01 42.95 -37.29
CA GLY A 47 7.65 43.08 -37.81
C GLY A 47 6.56 43.44 -36.80
N THR A 48 6.56 44.67 -36.32
CA THR A 48 5.44 45.36 -35.64
C THR A 48 4.20 45.48 -36.53
N ALA A 49 2.99 45.33 -35.96
CA ALA A 49 1.83 46.11 -36.39
C ALA A 49 0.81 46.29 -35.25
N VAL A 50 0.40 47.54 -35.10
CA VAL A 50 -0.51 48.17 -34.13
C VAL A 50 -1.90 48.27 -34.77
N THR A 51 -2.99 48.20 -33.98
CA THR A 51 -4.13 49.17 -33.93
C THR A 51 -5.40 48.55 -33.34
N GLY A 52 -6.18 49.34 -32.58
CA GLY A 52 -7.64 49.18 -32.53
C GLY A 52 -8.38 49.22 -31.18
N THR A 53 -8.32 50.36 -30.48
CA THR A 53 -9.35 51.02 -29.63
C THR A 53 -10.75 50.39 -29.37
N ALA A 54 -11.10 50.28 -28.06
CA ALA A 54 -12.29 50.78 -27.29
C ALA A 54 -13.57 51.28 -28.02
N PRO A 55 -14.80 51.26 -27.42
CA PRO A 55 -15.09 51.67 -26.03
C PRO A 55 -16.26 50.98 -25.24
N THR A 56 -16.28 51.36 -23.95
CA THR A 56 -17.31 51.45 -22.89
C THR A 56 -18.73 50.91 -23.09
N ASP A 57 -19.32 50.34 -22.02
CA ASP A 57 -20.45 50.98 -21.31
C ASP A 57 -20.74 50.35 -19.93
N ASP A 58 -21.15 51.24 -19.02
CA ASP A 58 -21.59 51.05 -17.64
C ASP A 58 -22.85 50.18 -17.51
N GLU A 59 -22.95 49.36 -16.46
CA GLU A 59 -24.18 49.32 -15.68
C GLU A 59 -23.94 48.87 -14.23
N SER A 60 -24.18 49.80 -13.31
CA SER A 60 -24.24 49.61 -11.87
C SER A 60 -25.61 49.05 -11.49
N THR A 61 -25.70 48.04 -10.60
CA THR A 61 -26.85 47.87 -9.71
C THR A 61 -26.50 47.07 -8.44
N GLY A 62 -26.47 47.78 -7.31
CA GLY A 62 -27.14 47.44 -6.05
C GLY A 62 -26.88 46.11 -5.34
N GLU A 63 -26.20 46.19 -4.18
CA GLU A 63 -26.33 45.23 -3.06
C GLU A 63 -27.78 45.15 -2.53
N PRO A 64 -28.12 44.04 -1.85
CA PRO A 64 -28.48 44.23 -0.44
C PRO A 64 -27.81 43.22 0.52
N THR A 65 -27.19 43.82 1.54
CA THR A 65 -26.57 43.22 2.72
C THR A 65 -27.63 42.70 3.71
N ILE A 66 -27.54 41.43 4.14
CA ILE A 66 -28.33 40.90 5.26
C ILE A 66 -27.47 40.92 6.53
N LYS A 67 -27.84 41.78 7.49
CA LYS A 67 -27.27 41.87 8.85
C LYS A 67 -27.96 40.86 9.78
N LEU A 68 -27.18 40.02 10.47
CA LEU A 68 -27.66 39.20 11.60
C LEU A 68 -27.27 39.84 12.96
N PRO A 69 -28.14 39.76 13.98
CA PRO A 69 -28.00 40.48 15.25
C PRO A 69 -27.04 39.82 16.26
N PRO A 70 -26.47 40.60 17.21
CA PRO A 70 -25.47 40.14 18.17
C PRO A 70 -26.07 39.42 19.38
N ILE A 71 -25.38 38.39 19.85
CA ILE A 71 -25.69 37.63 21.08
C ILE A 71 -25.05 38.33 22.29
N PRO A 72 -25.78 38.56 23.41
CA PRO A 72 -25.28 39.31 24.56
C PRO A 72 -24.36 38.48 25.49
N PRO A 73 -23.44 39.13 26.23
CA PRO A 73 -22.42 38.46 27.04
C PRO A 73 -22.94 38.04 28.43
N ARG A 74 -22.52 36.86 28.89
CA ARG A 74 -22.80 36.33 30.23
C ARG A 74 -21.62 36.61 31.17
N ARG A 75 -21.88 37.34 32.27
CA ARG A 75 -20.98 37.53 33.42
C ARG A 75 -21.14 36.38 34.42
N VAL A 76 -20.04 35.82 34.93
CA VAL A 76 -19.90 35.24 36.29
C VAL A 76 -18.48 35.49 36.82
N ALA A 77 -18.41 35.59 38.16
CA ALA A 77 -17.44 36.16 39.11
C ALA A 77 -16.06 35.43 39.28
N PRO A 78 -15.13 35.96 40.11
CA PRO A 78 -13.70 35.65 40.08
C PRO A 78 -13.28 34.52 41.04
N THR A 79 -12.31 33.70 40.61
CA THR A 79 -11.58 32.75 41.47
C THR A 79 -10.08 32.84 41.20
N ASN A 80 -9.30 32.90 42.28
CA ASN A 80 -7.83 32.99 42.34
C ASN A 80 -7.11 31.80 41.66
N PRO A 81 -5.83 31.95 41.27
CA PRO A 81 -5.18 31.08 40.31
C PRO A 81 -4.62 29.80 40.95
N VAL A 82 -5.12 28.65 40.53
CA VAL A 82 -4.41 27.36 40.61
C VAL A 82 -3.77 27.15 39.25
N THR A 83 -2.44 27.03 39.21
CA THR A 83 -1.66 26.76 38.01
C THR A 83 -2.08 25.41 37.42
N PRO A 84 -2.68 25.36 36.21
CA PRO A 84 -2.98 24.09 35.56
C PRO A 84 -1.70 23.57 34.93
N THR A 85 -1.29 22.37 35.33
CA THR A 85 -0.37 21.54 34.56
C THR A 85 -1.01 21.29 33.18
N PRO A 86 -0.32 21.50 32.05
CA PRO A 86 -0.92 21.30 30.74
C PRO A 86 -1.34 19.82 30.58
N PRO A 87 -2.49 19.54 29.95
CA PRO A 87 -2.92 18.18 29.70
C PRO A 87 -1.90 17.49 28.81
N ARG A 88 -1.40 16.35 29.29
CA ARG A 88 -0.54 15.40 28.60
C ARG A 88 -1.22 15.07 27.27
N THR A 89 -0.74 15.66 26.18
CA THR A 89 -1.11 15.29 24.83
C THR A 89 -0.78 13.82 24.67
N SER A 90 -1.83 13.01 24.55
CA SER A 90 -1.78 11.64 24.08
C SER A 90 -1.01 11.63 22.76
N GLY A 91 0.28 11.31 22.86
CA GLY A 91 1.11 11.00 21.72
C GLY A 91 0.40 9.89 20.95
N SER A 92 0.07 10.17 19.69
CA SER A 92 -0.42 9.16 18.77
C SER A 92 0.59 8.02 18.74
N THR A 93 0.31 6.94 19.47
CA THR A 93 0.93 5.65 19.25
C THR A 93 0.74 5.35 17.77
N MET A 94 1.83 5.27 17.01
CA MET A 94 1.79 4.66 15.69
C MET A 94 1.37 3.22 15.91
N SER A 95 0.07 2.96 15.82
CA SER A 95 -0.48 1.61 15.90
C SER A 95 0.20 0.78 14.81
N GLY A 96 0.89 -0.29 15.22
CA GLY A 96 1.44 -1.36 14.40
C GLY A 96 2.08 -0.92 13.09
N ILE A 97 3.41 -0.72 13.07
CA ILE A 97 4.14 -0.85 11.81
C ILE A 97 4.16 -2.33 11.49
N ASP A 98 3.21 -2.72 10.63
CA ASP A 98 3.12 -4.05 10.08
C ASP A 98 4.45 -4.40 9.41
N LYS A 99 5.21 -5.32 10.03
CA LYS A 99 6.52 -5.79 9.56
C LYS A 99 6.42 -6.57 8.24
N SER A 100 5.21 -6.82 7.75
CA SER A 100 4.93 -7.65 6.58
C SER A 100 4.73 -6.82 5.30
N ALA A 101 5.55 -5.79 5.12
CA ALA A 101 5.26 -4.79 4.12
C ALA A 101 6.04 -4.98 2.81
N PHE A 102 5.46 -5.70 1.85
CA PHE A 102 5.84 -5.87 0.43
C PHE A 102 7.28 -5.49 -0.02
N PRO A 103 8.07 -6.45 -0.54
CA PRO A 103 9.10 -6.11 -1.51
C PRO A 103 8.40 -5.82 -2.84
N GLY A 104 7.95 -4.58 -3.04
CA GLY A 104 7.84 -4.04 -4.38
C GLY A 104 6.71 -3.04 -4.61
N MET A 105 5.45 -3.38 -4.36
CA MET A 105 4.35 -2.57 -4.96
C MET A 105 3.35 -1.97 -4.00
N SER A 106 3.43 -2.29 -2.71
CA SER A 106 2.68 -1.54 -1.72
C SER A 106 3.63 -1.00 -0.67
N CYS A 107 3.41 0.24 -0.26
CA CYS A 107 4.05 0.86 0.87
C CYS A 107 3.01 0.91 1.99
N PRO A 108 2.98 -0.09 2.86
CA PRO A 108 1.92 -0.27 3.86
C PRO A 108 1.93 0.81 4.93
N LEU A 109 3.04 1.55 5.03
CA LEU A 109 3.12 2.78 5.81
C LEU A 109 2.11 3.84 5.34
N VAL A 110 1.56 3.73 4.13
CA VAL A 110 0.72 4.74 3.46
C VAL A 110 -0.51 4.12 2.77
N ASP A 111 -0.35 2.98 2.10
CA ASP A 111 -1.35 2.37 1.19
C ASP A 111 -2.58 1.78 1.90
N ASN A 112 -2.60 1.75 3.24
CA ASN A 112 -3.81 1.46 4.01
C ASN A 112 -4.87 2.59 3.91
N ARG A 113 -4.57 3.69 3.21
CA ARG A 113 -5.57 4.69 2.83
C ARG A 113 -6.17 4.29 1.47
N PRO A 114 -7.50 4.08 1.36
CA PRO A 114 -8.11 3.99 0.04
C PRO A 114 -7.78 5.29 -0.70
N HIS A 115 -7.10 5.19 -1.84
CA HIS A 115 -6.91 6.35 -2.71
C HIS A 115 -8.27 7.03 -2.90
N LYS A 116 -8.30 8.34 -2.68
CA LYS A 116 -9.51 9.12 -2.93
C LYS A 116 -9.86 8.94 -4.41
N ASP A 117 -11.15 8.78 -4.71
CA ASP A 117 -11.62 8.84 -6.09
C ASP A 117 -11.14 10.16 -6.74
N LEU A 118 -10.96 10.21 -8.06
CA LEU A 118 -10.43 11.37 -8.78
C LEU A 118 -11.14 12.67 -8.35
N LEU A 119 -12.47 12.61 -8.21
CA LEU A 119 -13.27 13.72 -7.74
C LEU A 119 -13.00 14.10 -6.27
N ALA A 120 -12.82 13.12 -5.39
CA ALA A 120 -12.47 13.39 -4.01
C ALA A 120 -11.04 13.98 -3.89
N ALA A 121 -10.13 13.60 -4.79
CA ALA A 121 -8.79 14.16 -4.86
C ALA A 121 -8.79 15.59 -5.42
N THR A 122 -9.53 15.88 -6.49
CA THR A 122 -9.68 17.25 -7.03
C THR A 122 -10.39 18.18 -6.04
N GLN A 123 -11.44 17.70 -5.36
CA GLN A 123 -12.11 18.45 -4.30
C GLN A 123 -11.21 18.68 -3.09
N ALA A 124 -10.40 17.69 -2.69
CA ALA A 124 -9.42 17.87 -1.63
C ALA A 124 -8.41 18.97 -2.02
N LEU A 125 -7.91 18.97 -3.26
CA LEU A 125 -7.01 20.01 -3.75
C LEU A 125 -7.69 21.38 -3.70
N SER A 126 -8.91 21.51 -4.23
CA SER A 126 -9.65 22.78 -4.23
C SER A 126 -9.93 23.31 -2.82
N ARG A 127 -10.16 22.44 -1.83
CA ARG A 127 -10.36 22.84 -0.43
C ARG A 127 -9.09 23.35 0.23
N VAL A 128 -7.94 22.83 -0.14
CA VAL A 128 -6.67 23.28 0.45
C VAL A 128 -6.12 24.52 -0.25
N VAL A 129 -6.49 24.74 -1.52
CA VAL A 129 -6.10 25.91 -2.32
C VAL A 129 -7.09 27.09 -2.13
N VAL A 130 -7.75 27.18 -0.98
CA VAL A 130 -8.63 28.33 -0.70
C VAL A 130 -7.76 29.56 -0.46
N VAL A 131 -7.94 30.57 -1.33
CA VAL A 131 -7.28 31.86 -1.19
C VAL A 131 -7.87 32.54 0.05
N THR A 132 -7.13 32.53 1.15
CA THR A 132 -7.50 33.29 2.35
C THR A 132 -7.58 34.78 2.00
N PRO A 133 -8.40 35.58 2.68
CA PRO A 133 -8.51 37.02 2.41
C PRO A 133 -7.14 37.73 2.44
N GLU A 134 -6.21 37.26 3.28
CA GLU A 134 -4.84 37.77 3.37
C GLU A 134 -3.98 37.46 2.13
N CYS A 135 -4.41 36.53 1.28
CA CYS A 135 -3.68 36.02 0.12
C CYS A 135 -4.33 36.34 -1.23
N GLN A 136 -5.44 37.08 -1.24
CA GLN A 136 -6.16 37.46 -2.47
C GLN A 136 -5.32 38.35 -3.41
N ASN A 137 -4.41 39.14 -2.87
CA ASN A 137 -3.54 40.01 -3.66
C ASN A 137 -2.30 39.29 -4.22
N ASN A 138 -2.09 38.01 -3.88
CA ASN A 138 -0.98 37.24 -4.41
C ASN A 138 -1.41 36.60 -5.75
N ALA A 139 -0.89 37.13 -6.85
CA ALA A 139 -1.19 36.68 -8.21
C ALA A 139 -0.89 35.18 -8.41
N ASP A 140 0.11 34.62 -7.72
CA ASP A 140 0.43 33.19 -7.81
C ASP A 140 -0.66 32.35 -7.14
N MET A 141 -1.20 32.77 -5.99
CA MET A 141 -2.28 32.06 -5.29
C MET A 141 -3.60 32.09 -6.08
N VAL A 142 -3.91 33.20 -6.75
CA VAL A 142 -5.08 33.31 -7.62
C VAL A 142 -4.96 32.33 -8.79
N LYS A 143 -3.80 32.28 -9.45
CA LYS A 143 -3.55 31.32 -10.55
C LYS A 143 -3.64 29.87 -10.09
N ILE A 144 -3.07 29.52 -8.93
CA ILE A 144 -3.15 28.16 -8.37
C ILE A 144 -4.62 27.79 -8.11
N SER A 145 -5.43 28.72 -7.60
CA SER A 145 -6.87 28.52 -7.38
C SER A 145 -7.66 28.33 -8.68
N GLU A 146 -7.35 29.12 -9.72
CA GLU A 146 -7.97 28.97 -11.04
C GLU A 146 -7.62 27.62 -11.69
N GLU A 147 -6.35 27.21 -11.64
CA GLU A 147 -5.92 25.90 -12.14
C GLU A 147 -6.58 24.77 -11.36
N ALA A 148 -6.69 24.88 -10.03
CA ALA A 148 -7.42 23.90 -9.21
C ALA A 148 -8.89 23.76 -9.62
N LYS A 149 -9.58 24.87 -9.96
CA LYS A 149 -10.97 24.83 -10.47
C LYS A 149 -11.09 24.16 -11.83
N LYS A 150 -10.13 24.41 -12.74
CA LYS A 150 -10.07 23.72 -14.04
C LYS A 150 -9.91 22.21 -13.85
N LEU A 151 -9.02 21.79 -12.94
CA LEU A 151 -8.80 20.39 -12.59
C LEU A 151 -10.05 19.72 -11.99
N VAL A 152 -10.79 20.41 -11.12
CA VAL A 152 -12.08 19.89 -10.60
C VAL A 152 -13.08 19.65 -11.72
N SER A 153 -13.19 20.59 -12.65
CA SER A 153 -14.13 20.51 -13.77
C SER A 153 -13.80 19.34 -14.69
N ALA A 154 -12.54 19.24 -15.15
CA ALA A 154 -12.07 18.16 -15.99
C ALA A 154 -12.15 16.79 -15.28
N GLY A 155 -11.78 16.73 -13.99
CA GLY A 155 -11.88 15.50 -13.21
C GLY A 155 -13.32 15.00 -13.03
N THR A 156 -14.28 15.92 -12.91
CA THR A 156 -15.71 15.56 -12.83
C THR A 156 -16.21 14.97 -14.16
N ASN A 157 -15.83 15.57 -15.29
CA ASN A 157 -16.19 15.09 -16.62
C ASN A 157 -15.58 13.70 -16.90
N LEU A 158 -14.29 13.52 -16.59
CA LEU A 158 -13.60 12.24 -16.73
C LEU A 158 -14.25 11.13 -15.91
N GLN A 159 -14.64 11.43 -14.66
CA GLN A 159 -15.32 10.46 -13.81
C GLN A 159 -16.70 10.09 -14.37
N GLY A 160 -17.46 11.05 -14.90
CA GLY A 160 -18.76 10.80 -15.53
C GLY A 160 -18.68 9.89 -16.76
N LEU A 161 -17.64 10.08 -17.60
CA LEU A 161 -17.37 9.22 -18.76
C LEU A 161 -16.88 7.83 -18.35
N TRP A 162 -16.13 7.72 -17.25
CA TRP A 162 -15.65 6.45 -16.74
C TRP A 162 -16.75 5.56 -16.18
N GLN A 163 -17.76 6.14 -15.54
CA GLN A 163 -18.91 5.40 -15.04
C GLN A 163 -19.78 4.84 -16.18
N ASN A 164 -19.63 5.36 -17.41
CA ASN A 164 -20.37 4.96 -18.61
C ASN A 164 -19.43 4.64 -19.78
N PRO A 165 -18.62 3.57 -19.69
CA PRO A 165 -17.56 3.29 -20.66
C PRO A 165 -18.06 3.02 -22.09
N GLU A 166 -19.33 2.63 -22.25
CA GLU A 166 -19.96 2.44 -23.57
C GLU A 166 -19.99 3.75 -24.38
N ALA A 167 -20.14 4.90 -23.71
CA ALA A 167 -20.15 6.22 -24.35
C ALA A 167 -18.84 6.58 -25.06
N LEU A 168 -17.70 6.01 -24.62
CA LEU A 168 -16.39 6.23 -25.23
C LEU A 168 -16.21 5.48 -26.56
N THR A 169 -17.03 4.46 -26.81
CA THR A 169 -16.90 3.59 -27.99
C THR A 169 -17.88 3.93 -29.12
N THR A 170 -18.99 4.60 -28.79
CA THR A 170 -20.10 4.83 -29.73
C THR A 170 -20.13 6.24 -30.33
N ASP A 171 -19.50 7.22 -29.70
CA ASP A 171 -19.58 8.64 -30.11
C ASP A 171 -18.19 9.30 -30.20
N ALA A 172 -17.81 9.68 -31.41
CA ALA A 172 -16.55 10.38 -31.68
C ALA A 172 -16.43 11.72 -30.92
N LYS A 173 -17.55 12.40 -30.61
CA LYS A 173 -17.53 13.63 -29.81
C LYS A 173 -17.18 13.35 -28.35
N SER A 174 -17.70 12.28 -27.79
CA SER A 174 -17.39 11.84 -26.43
C SER A 174 -15.91 11.46 -26.28
N LEU A 175 -15.31 10.83 -27.30
CA LEU A 175 -13.87 10.56 -27.34
C LEU A 175 -13.03 11.85 -27.45
N ALA A 176 -13.46 12.82 -28.27
CA ALA A 176 -12.79 14.11 -28.38
C ALA A 176 -12.87 14.91 -27.06
N SER A 177 -14.02 14.90 -26.38
CA SER A 177 -14.20 15.51 -25.06
C SER A 177 -13.31 14.86 -24.01
N PHE A 178 -13.26 13.52 -23.98
CA PHE A 178 -12.39 12.77 -23.08
C PHE A 178 -10.92 13.17 -23.26
N ASN A 179 -10.43 13.20 -24.51
CA ASN A 179 -9.06 13.61 -24.82
C ASN A 179 -8.80 15.08 -24.43
N GLY A 180 -9.80 15.95 -24.63
CA GLY A 180 -9.77 17.35 -24.18
C GLY A 180 -9.60 17.46 -22.66
N ASP A 181 -10.44 16.77 -21.89
CA ASP A 181 -10.39 16.78 -20.42
C ASP A 181 -9.07 16.18 -19.89
N VAL A 182 -8.56 15.11 -20.49
CA VAL A 182 -7.23 14.54 -20.17
C VAL A 182 -6.13 15.58 -20.41
N ASN A 183 -6.16 16.29 -21.54
CA ASN A 183 -5.18 17.35 -21.83
C ASN A 183 -5.28 18.52 -20.85
N VAL A 184 -6.49 18.94 -20.49
CA VAL A 184 -6.71 19.98 -19.46
C VAL A 184 -6.14 19.54 -18.11
N MET A 185 -6.33 18.28 -17.72
CA MET A 185 -5.74 17.72 -16.50
C MET A 185 -4.22 17.74 -16.54
N ILE A 186 -3.62 17.30 -17.65
CA ILE A 186 -2.18 17.30 -17.88
C ILE A 186 -1.61 18.72 -17.76
N SER A 187 -2.16 19.68 -18.53
CA SER A 187 -1.70 21.06 -18.54
C SER A 187 -1.92 21.74 -17.20
N GLY A 188 -3.08 21.53 -16.58
CA GLY A 188 -3.41 22.13 -15.28
C GLY A 188 -2.50 21.62 -14.17
N LEU A 189 -2.17 20.32 -14.17
CA LEU A 189 -1.22 19.75 -13.23
C LEU A 189 0.20 20.30 -13.44
N ASN A 190 0.65 20.48 -14.67
CA ASN A 190 1.95 21.10 -14.96
C ASN A 190 2.01 22.56 -14.50
N ASN A 191 0.96 23.33 -14.80
CA ASN A 191 0.90 24.73 -14.40
C ASN A 191 0.86 24.88 -12.88
N LEU A 192 0.01 24.09 -12.21
CA LEU A 192 -0.10 24.05 -10.76
C LEU A 192 1.24 23.70 -10.12
N THR A 193 1.87 22.61 -10.56
CA THR A 193 3.15 22.15 -9.99
C THR A 193 4.29 23.15 -10.26
N THR A 194 4.33 23.76 -11.44
CA THR A 194 5.30 24.81 -11.77
C THR A 194 5.13 26.02 -10.85
N GLN A 195 3.89 26.47 -10.62
CA GLN A 195 3.60 27.57 -9.70
C GLN A 195 3.96 27.23 -8.25
N LEU A 196 3.68 25.99 -7.80
CA LEU A 196 4.07 25.53 -6.47
C LEU A 196 5.59 25.42 -6.27
N GLN A 197 6.35 25.21 -7.35
CA GLN A 197 7.82 25.17 -7.33
C GLN A 197 8.45 26.57 -7.30
N GLN A 198 7.69 27.64 -7.61
CA GLN A 198 8.25 28.98 -7.65
C GLN A 198 8.65 29.45 -6.26
N ASN A 199 9.90 29.90 -6.16
CA ASN A 199 10.51 30.32 -4.90
C ASN A 199 9.84 31.59 -4.32
N SER A 200 9.21 32.43 -5.16
CA SER A 200 8.41 33.59 -4.74
C SER A 200 7.27 33.17 -3.81
N LEU A 201 6.54 32.12 -4.19
CA LEU A 201 5.43 31.58 -3.41
C LEU A 201 5.94 30.98 -2.11
N LEU A 202 6.92 30.08 -2.16
CA LEU A 202 7.48 29.39 -0.99
C LEU A 202 8.04 30.34 0.08
N ASN A 203 8.54 31.51 -0.33
CA ASN A 203 9.05 32.51 0.60
C ASN A 203 7.99 33.50 1.09
N SER A 204 6.84 33.60 0.43
CA SER A 204 5.74 34.48 0.82
C SER A 204 5.03 33.97 2.10
N LYS A 205 4.44 34.89 2.88
CA LYS A 205 3.63 34.53 4.06
C LYS A 205 2.51 33.56 3.69
N CYS A 206 1.84 33.82 2.56
CA CYS A 206 0.78 32.98 2.00
C CYS A 206 1.23 31.59 1.59
N GLY A 207 2.35 31.48 0.87
CA GLY A 207 2.88 30.17 0.49
C GLY A 207 3.42 29.40 1.69
N LYS A 208 3.99 30.06 2.70
CA LYS A 208 4.35 29.40 3.97
C LYS A 208 3.12 28.88 4.69
N GLU A 209 2.02 29.63 4.74
CA GLU A 209 0.78 29.19 5.38
C GLU A 209 0.11 28.02 4.61
N MET A 210 0.03 28.12 3.29
CA MET A 210 -0.47 27.05 2.42
C MET A 210 0.39 25.78 2.51
N MET A 211 1.71 25.93 2.53
CA MET A 211 2.66 24.79 2.60
C MET A 211 2.82 24.22 4.00
N THR A 212 2.68 25.03 5.05
CA THR A 212 2.62 24.53 6.44
C THR A 212 1.38 23.70 6.69
N GLY A 213 0.30 23.92 5.93
CA GLY A 213 -0.87 23.06 5.90
C GLY A 213 -0.62 21.70 5.24
N THR A 214 0.41 21.54 4.39
CA THR A 214 0.82 20.32 3.63
C THR A 214 -0.29 19.55 2.87
N GLY A 215 -1.56 19.90 3.05
CA GLY A 215 -2.69 19.29 2.37
C GLY A 215 -2.60 19.47 0.86
N VAL A 216 -1.91 20.51 0.37
CA VAL A 216 -1.67 20.71 -1.06
C VAL A 216 -0.73 19.62 -1.60
N ILE A 217 0.38 19.34 -0.91
CA ILE A 217 1.35 18.30 -1.29
C ILE A 217 0.65 16.93 -1.36
N VAL A 218 -0.11 16.59 -0.32
CA VAL A 218 -0.88 15.34 -0.26
C VAL A 218 -1.97 15.31 -1.32
N ALA A 219 -2.74 16.39 -1.50
CA ALA A 219 -3.81 16.45 -2.48
C ALA A 219 -3.30 16.40 -3.93
N VAL A 220 -2.16 17.02 -4.23
CA VAL A 220 -1.51 16.91 -5.55
C VAL A 220 -1.04 15.48 -5.79
N SER A 221 -0.46 14.82 -4.78
CA SER A 221 -0.07 13.41 -4.89
C SER A 221 -1.27 12.47 -5.09
N ASP A 222 -2.34 12.67 -4.30
CA ASP A 222 -3.60 11.92 -4.42
C ASP A 222 -4.21 12.12 -5.81
N LEU A 223 -4.25 13.37 -6.30
CA LEU A 223 -4.81 13.72 -7.59
C LEU A 223 -4.09 13.02 -8.74
N ILE A 224 -2.76 13.00 -8.71
CA ILE A 224 -1.96 12.44 -9.80
C ILE A 224 -2.06 10.91 -9.81
N SER A 225 -2.04 10.29 -8.63
CA SER A 225 -2.26 8.86 -8.48
C SER A 225 -3.65 8.45 -8.98
N SER A 226 -4.66 9.27 -8.72
CA SER A 226 -6.04 9.04 -9.15
C SER A 226 -6.27 9.33 -10.64
N PHE A 227 -5.48 10.21 -11.23
CA PHE A 227 -5.56 10.58 -12.65
C PHE A 227 -4.86 9.57 -13.58
N ALA A 228 -3.81 8.90 -13.10
CA ALA A 228 -3.01 7.98 -13.92
C ALA A 228 -3.83 6.92 -14.70
N PRO A 229 -4.88 6.28 -14.14
CA PRO A 229 -5.71 5.35 -14.91
C PRO A 229 -6.45 5.98 -16.10
N PHE A 230 -6.87 7.25 -15.98
CA PHE A 230 -7.58 7.98 -17.04
C PHE A 230 -6.62 8.37 -18.16
N ALA A 231 -5.44 8.88 -17.81
CA ALA A 231 -4.38 9.17 -18.77
C ALA A 231 -3.99 7.91 -19.56
N LEU A 232 -3.96 6.76 -18.88
CA LEU A 232 -3.63 5.48 -19.48
C LEU A 232 -4.68 5.00 -20.49
N ILE A 233 -5.97 5.16 -20.18
CA ILE A 233 -7.02 4.88 -21.18
C ILE A 233 -6.89 5.83 -22.37
N GLY A 234 -6.68 7.12 -22.13
CA GLY A 234 -6.47 8.10 -23.21
C GLY A 234 -5.33 7.71 -24.15
N ALA A 235 -4.18 7.33 -23.58
CA ALA A 235 -3.03 6.85 -24.36
C ALA A 235 -3.30 5.55 -25.12
N SER A 236 -4.12 4.64 -24.56
CA SER A 236 -4.50 3.40 -25.26
C SER A 236 -5.46 3.63 -26.43
N MET A 237 -6.32 4.64 -26.33
CA MET A 237 -7.30 4.96 -27.37
C MET A 237 -6.72 5.88 -28.44
N ASN A 238 -5.68 6.64 -28.10
CA ASN A 238 -5.02 7.57 -29.01
C ASN A 238 -3.49 7.55 -28.79
N PRO A 239 -2.72 6.87 -29.66
CA PRO A 239 -1.26 6.83 -29.60
C PRO A 239 -0.60 8.22 -29.63
N ALA A 240 -1.26 9.23 -30.21
CA ALA A 240 -0.74 10.61 -30.23
C ALA A 240 -0.68 11.23 -28.82
N MET A 241 -1.33 10.63 -27.81
CA MET A 241 -1.21 11.03 -26.41
C MET A 241 0.05 10.46 -25.73
N GLY A 242 1.08 10.05 -26.48
CA GLY A 242 2.39 9.68 -25.93
C GLY A 242 2.99 10.74 -24.98
N ALA A 243 2.62 12.02 -25.12
CA ALA A 243 2.96 13.09 -24.17
C ALA A 243 2.38 12.89 -22.75
N ALA A 244 1.37 12.03 -22.58
CA ALA A 244 0.79 11.67 -21.29
C ALA A 244 1.59 10.58 -20.56
N LEU A 245 2.55 9.92 -21.21
CA LEU A 245 3.33 8.83 -20.65
C LEU A 245 4.02 9.19 -19.31
N PRO A 246 4.62 10.39 -19.14
CA PRO A 246 5.18 10.79 -17.85
C PRO A 246 4.16 10.82 -16.70
N TYR A 247 2.89 11.11 -16.98
CA TYR A 247 1.81 11.11 -15.99
C TYR A 247 1.32 9.70 -15.68
N ILE A 248 1.18 8.86 -16.71
CA ILE A 248 0.83 7.44 -16.56
C ILE A 248 1.87 6.74 -15.68
N LEU A 249 3.15 7.07 -15.92
CA LEU A 249 4.25 6.54 -15.14
C LEU A 249 4.39 7.19 -13.76
N GLY A 250 3.75 8.35 -13.51
CA GLY A 250 3.74 9.06 -12.22
C GLY A 250 4.85 10.10 -12.03
N PHE A 251 5.74 10.28 -13.01
CA PHE A 251 6.93 11.14 -12.93
C PHE A 251 6.62 12.60 -12.63
N THR A 252 5.64 13.17 -13.32
CA THR A 252 5.32 14.61 -13.21
C THR A 252 4.79 14.95 -11.81
N GLY A 253 4.01 14.05 -11.22
CA GLY A 253 3.47 14.26 -9.88
C GLY A 253 4.48 14.05 -8.78
N VAL A 254 5.04 12.85 -8.70
CA VAL A 254 6.00 12.55 -7.65
C VAL A 254 7.25 13.40 -7.82
N GLY A 255 7.70 13.66 -9.05
CA GLY A 255 8.78 14.60 -9.36
C GLY A 255 8.51 16.00 -8.83
N SER A 256 7.30 16.51 -9.00
CA SER A 256 6.94 17.85 -8.53
C SER A 256 6.81 17.94 -7.01
N VAL A 257 6.17 16.95 -6.40
CA VAL A 257 5.99 16.87 -4.94
C VAL A 257 7.35 16.66 -4.26
N ALA A 258 8.19 15.78 -4.80
CA ALA A 258 9.55 15.59 -4.32
C ALA A 258 10.43 16.83 -4.50
N LYS A 259 10.29 17.58 -5.60
CA LYS A 259 10.97 18.87 -5.78
C LYS A 259 10.53 19.90 -4.74
N ILE A 260 9.24 19.96 -4.42
CA ILE A 260 8.72 20.81 -3.34
C ILE A 260 9.35 20.42 -1.99
N ILE A 261 9.31 19.13 -1.64
CA ILE A 261 9.91 18.61 -0.40
C ILE A 261 11.42 18.86 -0.38
N LYS A 262 12.10 18.69 -1.51
CA LYS A 262 13.51 19.02 -1.67
C LYS A 262 13.75 20.50 -1.43
N ASN A 263 13.00 21.40 -2.07
CA ASN A 263 13.13 22.84 -1.84
C ASN A 263 12.87 23.20 -0.36
N MET A 264 11.94 22.52 0.31
CA MET A 264 11.72 22.68 1.74
C MET A 264 12.92 22.20 2.57
N ALA A 265 13.55 21.08 2.18
CA ALA A 265 14.77 20.58 2.81
C ALA A 265 15.96 21.52 2.59
N ASP A 266 16.15 21.99 1.34
CA ASP A 266 17.19 22.92 0.92
C ASP A 266 17.06 24.27 1.64
N ALA A 267 15.82 24.72 1.89
CA ALA A 267 15.51 25.92 2.67
C ALA A 267 15.48 25.69 4.20
N ASN A 268 15.79 24.48 4.68
CA ASN A 268 15.72 24.09 6.09
C ASN A 268 14.34 24.35 6.76
N THR A 269 13.26 24.26 5.98
CA THR A 269 11.87 24.41 6.44
C THR A 269 11.15 23.07 6.65
N LEU A 270 11.80 21.96 6.27
CA LEU A 270 11.30 20.61 6.46
C LEU A 270 11.36 20.20 7.94
N ASN A 271 10.28 20.44 8.67
CA ASN A 271 10.15 20.04 10.07
C ASN A 271 9.58 18.60 10.24
N MET A 272 10.42 17.65 10.68
CA MET A 272 9.99 16.26 10.92
C MET A 272 9.19 16.04 12.19
N ASP A 273 9.04 17.03 13.08
CA ASP A 273 8.13 16.93 14.24
C ASP A 273 6.66 17.06 13.83
N LYS A 274 6.38 17.63 12.65
CA LYS A 274 5.03 17.68 12.06
C LYS A 274 4.68 16.35 11.40
N ILE A 275 3.53 15.79 11.75
CA ILE A 275 3.10 14.48 11.25
C ILE A 275 2.91 14.47 9.74
N GLU A 276 2.50 15.60 9.18
CA GLU A 276 2.19 15.73 7.77
C GLU A 276 3.46 15.76 6.90
N HIS A 277 4.54 16.38 7.39
CA HIS A 277 5.84 16.36 6.73
C HIS A 277 6.40 14.93 6.67
N ARG A 278 6.28 14.18 7.79
CA ARG A 278 6.67 12.76 7.83
C ARG A 278 5.87 11.91 6.86
N GLN A 279 4.54 12.11 6.84
CA GLN A 279 3.65 11.39 5.92
C GLN A 279 3.97 11.71 4.46
N ALA A 280 4.22 12.97 4.12
CA ALA A 280 4.57 13.39 2.78
C ALA A 280 5.89 12.74 2.31
N VAL A 281 6.93 12.72 3.14
CA VAL A 281 8.19 12.03 2.78
C VAL A 281 7.96 10.54 2.53
N LEU A 282 7.24 9.86 3.43
CA LEU A 282 6.92 8.44 3.27
C LEU A 282 6.10 8.16 2.00
N GLN A 283 5.09 8.99 1.72
CA GLN A 283 4.29 8.93 0.50
C GLN A 283 5.15 9.08 -0.75
N ASN A 284 6.07 10.05 -0.78
CA ASN A 284 6.89 10.28 -1.96
C ASN A 284 7.94 9.20 -2.18
N VAL A 285 8.55 8.68 -1.11
CA VAL A 285 9.47 7.54 -1.20
C VAL A 285 8.73 6.30 -1.69
N CYS A 286 7.49 6.10 -1.22
CA CYS A 286 6.63 5.05 -1.70
C CYS A 286 6.34 5.15 -3.19
N GLU A 287 5.80 6.29 -3.59
CA GLU A 287 5.41 6.51 -4.97
C GLU A 287 6.63 6.45 -5.90
N PHE A 288 7.80 6.93 -5.46
CA PHE A 288 9.05 6.71 -6.19
C PHE A 288 9.34 5.22 -6.46
N SER A 289 9.17 4.35 -5.46
CA SER A 289 9.34 2.90 -5.64
C SER A 289 8.38 2.35 -6.70
N LYS A 290 7.11 2.75 -6.64
CA LYS A 290 6.08 2.37 -7.63
C LYS A 290 6.47 2.84 -9.05
N ILE A 291 6.89 4.09 -9.21
CA ILE A 291 7.36 4.63 -10.50
C ILE A 291 8.59 3.87 -10.98
N SER A 292 9.59 3.64 -10.10
CA SER A 292 10.83 2.93 -10.43
C SER A 292 10.54 1.55 -11.02
N GLN A 293 9.54 0.86 -10.50
CA GLN A 293 9.12 -0.44 -11.02
C GLN A 293 8.36 -0.35 -12.33
N ARG A 294 7.43 0.61 -12.48
CA ARG A 294 6.75 0.85 -13.77
C ARG A 294 7.76 1.13 -14.88
N VAL A 295 8.79 1.90 -14.57
CA VAL A 295 9.91 2.24 -15.46
C VAL A 295 10.76 1.02 -15.78
N ARG A 296 11.06 0.19 -14.78
CA ARG A 296 11.75 -1.07 -15.02
C ARG A 296 10.93 -1.97 -15.95
N PHE A 297 9.63 -2.13 -15.73
CA PHE A 297 8.77 -2.92 -16.62
C PHE A 297 8.70 -2.34 -18.03
N LEU A 298 8.68 -1.02 -18.17
CA LEU A 298 8.78 -0.36 -19.46
C LEU A 298 10.09 -0.71 -20.17
N LYS A 299 11.23 -0.64 -19.48
CA LYS A 299 12.53 -1.01 -20.06
C LYS A 299 12.57 -2.48 -20.47
N LEU A 300 12.05 -3.37 -19.63
CA LEU A 300 11.96 -4.81 -19.94
C LEU A 300 11.05 -5.06 -21.16
N ALA A 301 9.89 -4.41 -21.23
CA ALA A 301 8.97 -4.51 -22.36
C ALA A 301 9.61 -4.01 -23.66
N GLN A 302 10.31 -2.87 -23.63
CA GLN A 302 11.07 -2.35 -24.78
C GLN A 302 12.21 -3.28 -25.21
N SER A 303 12.80 -4.02 -24.28
CA SER A 303 13.84 -5.03 -24.60
C SER A 303 13.28 -6.37 -25.10
N GLY A 304 11.96 -6.49 -25.28
CA GLY A 304 11.29 -7.72 -25.73
C GLY A 304 11.12 -8.79 -24.66
N GLN A 305 11.45 -8.50 -23.39
CA GLN A 305 11.38 -9.43 -22.26
C GLN A 305 9.98 -9.46 -21.59
N LEU A 306 8.92 -9.49 -22.40
CA LEU A 306 7.53 -9.38 -21.91
C LEU A 306 7.10 -10.57 -21.03
N GLU A 307 7.62 -11.76 -21.32
CA GLU A 307 7.38 -12.96 -20.52
C GLU A 307 7.97 -12.81 -19.10
N GLN A 308 9.13 -12.15 -18.99
CA GLN A 308 9.73 -11.83 -17.71
C GLN A 308 8.89 -10.80 -16.94
N VAL A 309 8.39 -9.75 -17.60
CA VAL A 309 7.46 -8.77 -16.99
C VAL A 309 6.21 -9.47 -16.46
N THR A 310 5.60 -10.34 -17.26
CA THR A 310 4.40 -11.08 -16.87
C THR A 310 4.68 -12.01 -15.68
N THR A 311 5.82 -12.69 -15.69
CA THR A 311 6.24 -13.58 -14.60
C THR A 311 6.53 -12.80 -13.32
N GLU A 312 7.21 -11.65 -13.41
CA GLU A 312 7.46 -10.76 -12.27
C GLU A 312 6.13 -10.21 -11.70
N ILE A 313 5.20 -9.74 -12.54
CA ILE A 313 3.86 -9.28 -12.12
C ILE A 313 3.07 -10.40 -11.43
N GLN A 314 3.08 -11.61 -11.99
CA GLN A 314 2.42 -12.76 -11.37
C GLN A 314 3.09 -13.19 -10.07
N GLY A 315 4.42 -13.14 -10.00
CA GLY A 315 5.19 -13.42 -8.79
C GLY A 315 4.83 -12.44 -7.68
N MET A 316 4.81 -11.14 -8.00
CA MET A 316 4.37 -10.09 -7.07
C MET A 316 2.92 -10.30 -6.64
N ARG A 317 2.01 -10.63 -7.56
CA ARG A 317 0.61 -10.94 -7.23
C ARG A 317 0.50 -12.07 -6.22
N ARG A 318 1.24 -13.17 -6.42
CA ARG A 318 1.24 -14.32 -5.49
C ARG A 318 1.81 -13.94 -4.13
N ALA A 319 2.94 -13.22 -4.12
CA ALA A 319 3.57 -12.73 -2.90
C ALA A 319 2.61 -11.83 -2.11
N THR A 320 1.98 -10.85 -2.78
CA THR A 320 0.98 -9.93 -2.20
C THR A 320 -0.16 -10.68 -1.54
N TYR A 321 -0.77 -11.66 -2.22
CA TYR A 321 -1.87 -12.42 -1.63
C TYR A 321 -1.41 -13.36 -0.51
N SER A 322 -0.22 -13.95 -0.59
CA SER A 322 0.32 -14.77 0.48
C SER A 322 0.57 -13.97 1.76
N LEU A 323 1.04 -12.74 1.61
CA LEU A 323 1.36 -11.82 2.69
C LEU A 323 0.09 -11.30 3.35
N LEU A 324 -0.86 -10.81 2.55
CA LEU A 324 -2.19 -10.43 3.04
C LEU A 324 -2.82 -11.58 3.83
N ARG A 325 -2.74 -12.83 3.33
CA ARG A 325 -3.25 -14.00 4.06
C ARG A 325 -2.57 -14.24 5.40
N SER A 326 -1.27 -14.00 5.52
CA SER A 326 -0.54 -14.19 6.77
C SER A 326 -0.92 -13.18 7.87
N GLN A 327 -1.56 -12.06 7.50
CA GLN A 327 -1.97 -11.01 8.43
C GLN A 327 -3.34 -11.28 9.10
N TYR A 328 -4.17 -12.15 8.53
CA TYR A 328 -5.52 -12.42 9.04
C TYR A 328 -5.62 -13.79 9.70
N SER A 329 -6.68 -13.99 10.49
CA SER A 329 -6.89 -15.24 11.21
C SER A 329 -6.95 -16.47 10.28
N ASP A 330 -6.61 -17.64 10.82
CA ASP A 330 -6.71 -18.93 10.10
C ASP A 330 -8.10 -19.15 9.49
N ARG A 331 -9.14 -18.62 10.15
CA ARG A 331 -10.52 -18.62 9.66
C ARG A 331 -10.65 -17.84 8.36
N VAL A 332 -10.16 -16.59 8.30
CA VAL A 332 -10.18 -15.78 7.06
C VAL A 332 -9.34 -16.44 5.96
N SER A 333 -8.19 -17.03 6.31
CA SER A 333 -7.34 -17.76 5.36
C SER A 333 -8.08 -18.96 4.72
N SER A 334 -8.82 -19.73 5.52
CA SER A 334 -9.64 -20.84 5.02
C SER A 334 -10.75 -20.37 4.08
N ILE A 335 -11.45 -19.29 4.44
CA ILE A 335 -12.51 -18.68 3.63
C ILE A 335 -11.93 -18.14 2.31
N ALA A 336 -10.80 -17.45 2.35
CA ALA A 336 -10.12 -16.92 1.17
C ALA A 336 -9.65 -18.04 0.22
N THR A 337 -9.31 -19.21 0.76
CA THR A 337 -8.95 -20.39 -0.04
C THR A 337 -10.15 -20.99 -0.76
N ILE A 338 -11.28 -21.14 -0.05
CA ILE A 338 -12.55 -21.59 -0.65
C ILE A 338 -12.95 -20.65 -1.79
N ARG A 339 -12.88 -19.34 -1.53
CA ARG A 339 -13.13 -18.30 -2.51
C ARG A 339 -12.20 -18.41 -3.72
N GLN A 340 -10.89 -18.55 -3.51
CA GLN A 340 -9.92 -18.67 -4.61
C GLN A 340 -10.20 -19.89 -5.49
N ASN A 341 -10.54 -21.03 -4.90
CA ASN A 341 -10.89 -22.24 -5.63
C ASN A 341 -12.17 -22.04 -6.46
N LEU A 342 -13.18 -21.37 -5.90
CA LEU A 342 -14.38 -21.01 -6.65
C LEU A 342 -14.06 -20.01 -7.77
N ASP A 343 -13.32 -18.93 -7.49
CA ASP A 343 -12.93 -17.93 -8.48
C ASP A 343 -12.15 -18.57 -9.64
N GLN A 344 -11.26 -19.54 -9.36
CA GLN A 344 -10.56 -20.28 -10.40
C GLN A 344 -11.49 -21.17 -11.24
N THR A 345 -12.43 -21.85 -10.58
CA THR A 345 -13.46 -22.66 -11.26
C THR A 345 -14.32 -21.77 -12.16
N LEU A 346 -14.79 -20.64 -11.64
CA LEU A 346 -15.61 -19.68 -12.38
C LEU A 346 -14.84 -19.05 -13.55
N LYS A 347 -13.54 -18.74 -13.39
CA LYS A 347 -12.69 -18.27 -14.50
C LYS A 347 -12.53 -19.30 -15.60
N ASN A 348 -12.29 -20.56 -15.24
CA ASN A 348 -12.20 -21.65 -16.21
C ASN A 348 -13.54 -21.85 -16.94
N ALA A 349 -14.66 -21.73 -16.21
CA ALA A 349 -16.00 -21.81 -16.77
C ALA A 349 -16.32 -20.62 -17.69
N ASP A 350 -15.92 -19.39 -17.35
CA ASP A 350 -16.09 -18.19 -18.19
C ASP A 350 -15.24 -18.26 -19.46
N ALA A 351 -13.98 -18.71 -19.36
CA ALA A 351 -13.12 -18.92 -20.53
C ALA A 351 -13.72 -19.94 -21.50
N THR A 352 -14.26 -21.03 -20.95
CA THR A 352 -14.97 -22.06 -21.73
C THR A 352 -16.25 -21.51 -22.36
N LEU A 353 -17.05 -20.76 -21.61
CA LEU A 353 -18.26 -20.09 -22.08
C LEU A 353 -17.98 -19.14 -23.26
N ARG A 354 -16.92 -18.31 -23.18
CA ARG A 354 -16.54 -17.40 -24.28
C ARG A 354 -16.15 -18.15 -25.54
N LYS A 355 -15.42 -19.26 -25.39
CA LYS A 355 -15.07 -20.14 -26.51
C LYS A 355 -16.32 -20.73 -27.15
N ASP A 356 -17.24 -21.27 -26.35
CA ASP A 356 -18.51 -21.85 -26.82
C ASP A 356 -19.43 -20.79 -27.46
N GLN A 357 -19.46 -19.56 -26.93
CA GLN A 357 -20.19 -18.45 -27.52
C GLN A 357 -19.65 -18.07 -28.90
N SER A 358 -18.32 -18.02 -29.06
CA SER A 358 -17.70 -17.74 -30.35
C SER A 358 -18.00 -18.84 -31.38
N GLU A 359 -17.92 -20.11 -30.97
CA GLU A 359 -18.27 -21.25 -31.84
C GLU A 359 -19.77 -21.24 -32.22
N LEU A 360 -20.67 -20.98 -31.25
CA LEU A 360 -22.10 -20.84 -31.52
C LEU A 360 -22.41 -19.65 -32.43
N GLN A 361 -21.74 -18.51 -32.25
CA GLN A 361 -21.89 -17.33 -33.12
C GLN A 361 -21.42 -17.63 -34.54
N SER A 362 -20.30 -18.34 -34.69
CA SER A 362 -19.81 -18.77 -36.01
C SER A 362 -20.82 -19.68 -36.71
N VAL A 363 -21.34 -20.69 -35.99
CA VAL A 363 -22.40 -21.58 -36.50
C VAL A 363 -23.66 -20.80 -36.85
N THR A 364 -24.12 -19.92 -35.96
CA THR A 364 -25.34 -19.15 -36.17
C THR A 364 -25.18 -18.20 -37.36
N ALA A 365 -24.03 -17.54 -37.52
CA ALA A 365 -23.74 -16.67 -38.66
C ALA A 365 -23.74 -17.44 -39.99
N GLN A 366 -23.24 -18.67 -40.01
CA GLN A 366 -23.27 -19.54 -41.20
C GLN A 366 -24.69 -20.01 -41.56
N LEU A 367 -25.59 -20.11 -40.58
CA LEU A 367 -26.96 -20.60 -40.76
C LEU A 367 -28.00 -19.47 -40.88
N THR A 368 -27.65 -18.26 -40.46
CA THR A 368 -28.54 -17.08 -40.52
C THR A 368 -28.73 -16.66 -41.97
N GLY A 369 -29.99 -16.59 -42.42
CA GLY A 369 -30.32 -16.30 -43.81
C GLY A 369 -30.31 -17.52 -44.73
N GLN A 370 -29.94 -18.70 -44.23
CA GLN A 370 -29.96 -19.93 -45.02
C GLN A 370 -31.39 -20.49 -45.13
N THR A 371 -31.88 -20.66 -46.36
CA THR A 371 -33.22 -21.19 -46.65
C THR A 371 -33.21 -22.67 -47.05
N ASP A 372 -32.04 -23.21 -47.40
CA ASP A 372 -31.87 -24.61 -47.75
C ASP A 372 -32.05 -25.52 -46.51
N LYS A 373 -33.17 -26.27 -46.51
CA LYS A 373 -33.53 -27.22 -45.46
C LYS A 373 -32.54 -28.39 -45.35
N HIS A 374 -31.92 -28.83 -46.47
CA HIS A 374 -30.93 -29.89 -46.46
C HIS A 374 -29.67 -29.46 -45.72
N LEU A 375 -29.17 -28.26 -46.05
CA LEU A 375 -27.97 -27.71 -45.41
C LEU A 375 -28.18 -27.44 -43.91
N LEU A 376 -29.36 -26.94 -43.53
CA LEU A 376 -29.72 -26.76 -42.12
C LEU A 376 -29.77 -28.08 -41.36
N CYS A 377 -30.38 -29.12 -41.94
CA CYS A 377 -30.42 -30.45 -41.35
C CYS A 377 -29.01 -31.06 -41.22
N TYR A 378 -28.18 -30.97 -42.27
CA TYR A 378 -26.80 -31.48 -42.25
C TYR A 378 -25.94 -30.76 -41.21
N ALA A 379 -25.99 -29.43 -41.16
CA ALA A 379 -25.27 -28.65 -40.17
C ALA A 379 -25.69 -29.00 -38.73
N ALA A 380 -27.00 -29.19 -38.49
CA ALA A 380 -27.50 -29.62 -37.19
C ALA A 380 -26.99 -31.01 -36.79
N ARG A 381 -26.96 -31.97 -37.74
CA ARG A 381 -26.41 -33.32 -37.53
C ARG A 381 -24.92 -33.28 -37.21
N GLU A 382 -24.14 -32.53 -37.99
CA GLU A 382 -22.71 -32.33 -37.77
C GLU A 382 -22.42 -31.77 -36.36
N ILE A 383 -23.21 -30.82 -35.87
CA ILE A 383 -23.08 -30.30 -34.50
C ILE A 383 -23.39 -31.39 -33.46
N VAL A 384 -24.40 -32.22 -33.69
CA VAL A 384 -24.77 -33.35 -32.82
C VAL A 384 -23.72 -34.47 -32.83
N ASP A 385 -23.02 -34.67 -33.95
CA ASP A 385 -21.96 -35.66 -34.09
C ASP A 385 -20.68 -35.21 -33.40
N ARG A 386 -20.35 -33.90 -33.49
CA ARG A 386 -19.27 -33.27 -32.71
C ARG A 386 -19.47 -33.39 -31.20
N ALA A 387 -20.71 -33.60 -30.73
CA ALA A 387 -21.03 -33.85 -29.33
C ALA A 387 -20.46 -35.20 -28.80
N GLY A 388 -19.86 -36.04 -29.64
CA GLY A 388 -19.19 -37.27 -29.20
C GLY A 388 -17.91 -37.05 -28.37
N SER A 389 -17.30 -35.86 -28.42
CA SER A 389 -16.05 -35.56 -27.72
C SER A 389 -16.28 -34.56 -26.55
N PRO A 390 -15.82 -34.87 -25.31
CA PRO A 390 -15.97 -33.98 -24.16
C PRO A 390 -15.21 -32.66 -24.30
N GLY A 391 -14.21 -32.60 -25.18
CA GLY A 391 -13.42 -31.40 -25.45
C GLY A 391 -14.05 -30.42 -26.45
N ASN A 392 -15.11 -30.83 -27.16
CA ASN A 392 -15.68 -30.08 -28.28
C ASN A 392 -17.05 -29.47 -27.94
N PHE A 393 -17.39 -28.38 -28.61
CA PHE A 393 -18.76 -27.91 -28.64
C PHE A 393 -19.63 -28.93 -29.42
N PRO A 394 -20.85 -29.25 -28.96
CA PRO A 394 -21.60 -28.64 -27.84
C PRO A 394 -21.41 -29.30 -26.46
N THR A 395 -20.77 -30.48 -26.37
CA THR A 395 -20.65 -31.25 -25.12
C THR A 395 -19.91 -30.48 -24.02
N ARG A 396 -18.90 -29.70 -24.39
CA ARG A 396 -18.18 -28.81 -23.48
C ARG A 396 -19.11 -27.80 -22.79
N ALA A 397 -20.06 -27.20 -23.52
CA ALA A 397 -21.03 -26.26 -22.98
C ALA A 397 -21.98 -26.93 -21.96
N VAL A 398 -22.46 -28.13 -22.28
CA VAL A 398 -23.33 -28.93 -21.41
C VAL A 398 -22.60 -29.34 -20.14
N MET A 399 -21.37 -29.87 -20.28
CA MET A 399 -20.54 -30.27 -19.14
C MET A 399 -20.16 -29.09 -18.25
N ASN A 400 -19.89 -27.91 -18.83
CA ASN A 400 -19.58 -26.70 -18.08
C ASN A 400 -20.76 -26.30 -17.18
N LEU A 401 -21.98 -26.27 -17.72
CA LEU A 401 -23.18 -26.01 -16.92
C LEU A 401 -23.41 -27.09 -15.85
N GLN A 402 -23.30 -28.37 -16.21
CA GLN A 402 -23.47 -29.48 -15.25
C GLN A 402 -22.46 -29.41 -14.10
N SER A 403 -21.20 -29.11 -14.39
CA SER A 403 -20.15 -28.92 -13.39
C SER A 403 -20.49 -27.79 -12.41
N LEU A 404 -20.94 -26.64 -12.93
CA LEU A 404 -21.37 -25.52 -12.09
C LEU A 404 -22.60 -25.87 -11.23
N LEU A 405 -23.57 -26.61 -11.79
CA LEU A 405 -24.75 -27.05 -11.05
C LEU A 405 -24.43 -28.07 -9.97
N GLY A 406 -23.44 -28.95 -10.19
CA GLY A 406 -22.95 -29.89 -9.18
C GLY A 406 -22.31 -29.22 -7.96
N GLN A 407 -21.90 -27.97 -8.09
CA GLN A 407 -21.39 -27.14 -6.99
C GLN A 407 -22.49 -26.37 -6.25
N GLN A 408 -23.74 -26.42 -6.73
CA GLN A 408 -24.89 -25.81 -6.04
C GLN A 408 -25.53 -26.82 -5.09
N ASN A 409 -25.95 -26.35 -3.91
CA ASN A 409 -26.72 -27.17 -2.98
C ASN A 409 -28.02 -27.70 -3.61
N GLN A 410 -28.65 -26.93 -4.52
CA GLN A 410 -29.78 -27.38 -5.34
C GLN A 410 -29.83 -26.64 -6.69
N PRO A 411 -29.76 -27.34 -7.83
CA PRO A 411 -30.03 -26.74 -9.14
C PRO A 411 -31.51 -26.39 -9.28
N THR A 412 -31.82 -25.30 -9.99
CA THR A 412 -33.21 -24.89 -10.22
C THR A 412 -33.93 -25.84 -11.19
N LEU A 413 -35.26 -25.92 -11.08
CA LEU A 413 -36.09 -26.66 -12.02
C LEU A 413 -35.88 -26.20 -13.47
N ALA A 414 -35.70 -24.89 -13.68
CA ALA A 414 -35.41 -24.33 -15.01
C ALA A 414 -34.10 -24.88 -15.59
N GLN A 415 -33.00 -24.87 -14.83
CA GLN A 415 -31.68 -25.35 -15.28
C GLN A 415 -31.69 -26.86 -15.59
N THR A 416 -32.35 -27.67 -14.73
CA THR A 416 -32.48 -29.12 -14.98
C THR A 416 -33.38 -29.42 -16.19
N THR A 417 -34.42 -28.60 -16.42
CA THR A 417 -35.29 -28.71 -17.60
C THR A 417 -34.54 -28.33 -18.88
N MET A 418 -33.68 -27.32 -18.85
CA MET A 418 -32.86 -26.92 -20.01
C MET A 418 -31.91 -28.04 -20.45
N LEU A 419 -31.22 -28.68 -19.50
CA LEU A 419 -30.34 -29.82 -19.78
C LEU A 419 -31.12 -31.01 -20.37
N LYS A 420 -32.28 -31.34 -19.80
CA LYS A 420 -33.15 -32.41 -20.33
C LYS A 420 -33.73 -32.09 -21.70
N ALA A 421 -34.03 -30.81 -21.96
CA ALA A 421 -34.56 -30.37 -23.25
C ALA A 421 -33.50 -30.48 -24.35
N GLU A 422 -32.26 -30.05 -24.07
CA GLU A 422 -31.13 -30.23 -24.99
C GLU A 422 -30.90 -31.73 -25.27
N GLU A 423 -30.84 -32.56 -24.23
CA GLU A 423 -30.60 -34.00 -24.39
C GLU A 423 -31.67 -34.67 -25.26
N ARG A 424 -32.94 -34.32 -25.05
CA ARG A 424 -34.07 -34.81 -25.87
C ARG A 424 -33.95 -34.36 -27.33
N LEU A 425 -33.62 -33.09 -27.57
CA LEU A 425 -33.45 -32.56 -28.93
C LEU A 425 -32.29 -33.24 -29.65
N ARG A 426 -31.16 -33.45 -28.95
CA ARG A 426 -30.00 -34.17 -29.45
C ARG A 426 -30.33 -35.61 -29.82
N LEU A 427 -31.06 -36.34 -28.97
CA LEU A 427 -31.50 -37.70 -29.23
C LEU A 427 -32.47 -37.79 -30.42
N ARG A 428 -33.42 -36.84 -30.53
CA ARG A 428 -34.35 -36.80 -31.66
C ARG A 428 -33.64 -36.50 -32.98
N LEU A 429 -32.65 -35.61 -32.99
CA LEU A 429 -31.84 -35.33 -34.17
C LEU A 429 -31.01 -36.55 -34.62
N ARG A 430 -30.47 -37.34 -33.67
CA ARG A 430 -29.80 -38.61 -34.01
C ARG A 430 -30.77 -39.66 -34.53
N ALA A 431 -31.94 -39.81 -33.92
CA ALA A 431 -32.94 -40.80 -34.35
C ALA A 431 -33.54 -40.47 -35.72
N GLY A 432 -33.75 -39.18 -36.01
CA GLY A 432 -34.20 -38.69 -37.32
C GLY A 432 -33.11 -38.58 -38.38
N ALA A 433 -31.89 -39.08 -38.11
CA ALA A 433 -30.76 -38.96 -39.03
C ALA A 433 -30.91 -39.82 -40.30
N ASN A 434 -31.78 -40.83 -40.28
CA ASN A 434 -31.93 -41.81 -41.37
C ASN A 434 -33.15 -41.57 -42.26
N ASP A 435 -33.96 -40.55 -41.98
CA ASP A 435 -35.14 -40.21 -42.79
C ASP A 435 -34.75 -39.16 -43.84
N GLU A 436 -34.59 -39.61 -45.09
CA GLU A 436 -34.25 -38.76 -46.24
C GLU A 436 -35.49 -38.23 -46.99
N THR A 437 -36.70 -38.43 -46.46
CA THR A 437 -37.91 -37.86 -47.06
C THR A 437 -37.92 -36.33 -46.92
N ASP A 438 -38.53 -35.61 -47.87
CA ASP A 438 -38.66 -34.14 -47.79
C ASP A 438 -39.28 -33.68 -46.46
N LYS A 439 -40.22 -34.48 -45.93
CA LYS A 439 -40.86 -34.26 -44.63
C LYS A 439 -39.89 -34.50 -43.46
N GLY A 440 -39.07 -35.55 -43.53
CA GLY A 440 -38.03 -35.85 -42.54
C GLY A 440 -36.94 -34.76 -42.51
N ILE A 441 -36.58 -34.20 -43.67
CA ILE A 441 -35.58 -33.13 -43.78
C ILE A 441 -36.11 -31.81 -43.22
N GLU A 442 -37.39 -31.50 -43.44
CA GLU A 442 -38.05 -30.34 -42.83
C GLU A 442 -38.16 -30.46 -41.31
N GLU A 443 -38.53 -31.63 -40.79
CA GLU A 443 -38.53 -31.90 -39.34
C GLU A 443 -37.12 -31.79 -38.76
N CYS A 444 -36.11 -32.35 -39.44
CA CYS A 444 -34.71 -32.26 -39.05
C CYS A 444 -34.20 -30.82 -39.01
N ALA A 445 -34.50 -30.00 -40.01
CA ALA A 445 -34.10 -28.59 -40.04
C ALA A 445 -34.76 -27.78 -38.91
N SER A 446 -36.04 -28.06 -38.62
CA SER A 446 -36.76 -27.43 -37.50
C SER A 446 -36.19 -27.85 -36.13
N LEU A 447 -35.95 -29.15 -35.92
CA LEU A 447 -35.30 -29.68 -34.73
C LEU A 447 -33.87 -29.13 -34.57
N GLY A 448 -33.16 -28.94 -35.68
CA GLY A 448 -31.82 -28.37 -35.72
C GLY A 448 -31.78 -26.93 -35.23
N LYS A 449 -32.72 -26.08 -35.69
CA LYS A 449 -32.89 -24.72 -35.18
C LYS A 449 -33.23 -24.71 -33.69
N ALA A 450 -34.20 -25.54 -33.27
CA ALA A 450 -34.56 -25.65 -31.86
C ALA A 450 -33.39 -26.13 -30.98
N TYR A 451 -32.54 -27.01 -31.49
CA TYR A 451 -31.34 -27.48 -30.82
C TYR A 451 -30.30 -26.37 -30.67
N ILE A 452 -29.99 -25.63 -31.73
CA ILE A 452 -29.08 -24.47 -31.70
C ILE A 452 -29.58 -23.40 -30.72
N ASP A 453 -30.87 -23.09 -30.74
CA ASP A 453 -31.50 -22.17 -29.78
C ASP A 453 -31.38 -22.68 -28.34
N SER A 454 -31.54 -23.99 -28.12
CA SER A 454 -31.38 -24.60 -26.81
C SER A 454 -29.94 -24.50 -26.29
N LEU A 455 -28.94 -24.63 -27.18
CA LEU A 455 -27.53 -24.41 -26.86
C LEU A 455 -27.27 -22.93 -26.48
N GLY A 456 -27.86 -21.98 -27.21
CA GLY A 456 -27.81 -20.56 -26.85
C GLY A 456 -28.38 -20.28 -25.46
N ARG A 457 -29.53 -20.88 -25.13
CA ARG A 457 -30.13 -20.80 -23.80
C ARG A 457 -29.26 -21.44 -22.71
N LEU A 458 -28.59 -22.56 -22.98
CA LEU A 458 -27.66 -23.20 -22.05
C LEU A 458 -26.45 -22.30 -21.75
N LEU A 459 -25.88 -21.63 -22.76
CA LEU A 459 -24.78 -20.67 -22.55
C LEU A 459 -25.23 -19.47 -21.72
N LEU A 460 -26.43 -18.94 -21.95
CA LEU A 460 -27.01 -17.89 -21.10
C LEU A 460 -27.23 -18.38 -19.66
N GLY A 461 -27.78 -19.59 -19.48
CA GLY A 461 -27.93 -20.21 -18.17
C GLY A 461 -26.60 -20.43 -17.44
N THR A 462 -25.53 -20.74 -18.18
CA THR A 462 -24.16 -20.85 -17.65
C THR A 462 -23.67 -19.50 -17.13
N ARG A 463 -23.83 -18.43 -17.92
CA ARG A 463 -23.50 -17.06 -17.53
C ARG A 463 -24.23 -16.65 -16.25
N ASP A 464 -25.53 -16.87 -16.19
CA ASP A 464 -26.35 -16.52 -15.03
C ASP A 464 -25.94 -17.31 -13.78
N THR A 465 -25.59 -18.58 -13.96
CA THR A 465 -25.11 -19.46 -12.89
C THR A 465 -23.78 -18.96 -12.31
N ILE A 466 -22.83 -18.55 -13.18
CA ILE A 466 -21.56 -17.94 -12.77
C ILE A 466 -21.80 -16.67 -11.93
N LEU A 467 -22.65 -15.75 -12.41
CA LEU A 467 -22.97 -14.50 -11.73
C LEU A 467 -23.65 -14.74 -10.37
N LYS A 468 -24.58 -15.70 -10.32
CA LYS A 468 -25.32 -16.05 -9.10
C LYS A 468 -24.42 -16.72 -8.07
N GLN A 469 -23.53 -17.63 -8.46
CA GLN A 469 -22.60 -18.28 -7.54
C GLN A 469 -21.62 -17.29 -6.93
N ASN A 470 -21.04 -16.40 -7.76
CA ASN A 470 -20.12 -15.38 -7.29
C ASN A 470 -20.80 -14.42 -6.29
N SER A 471 -21.97 -13.90 -6.65
CA SER A 471 -22.70 -12.96 -5.78
C SER A 471 -23.25 -13.62 -4.50
N SER A 472 -23.70 -14.88 -4.57
CA SER A 472 -24.18 -15.62 -3.39
C SER A 472 -23.06 -15.92 -2.41
N LEU A 473 -21.90 -16.39 -2.88
CA LEU A 473 -20.74 -16.62 -2.02
C LEU A 473 -20.32 -15.31 -1.38
N GLU A 474 -20.16 -14.24 -2.17
CA GLU A 474 -19.72 -12.95 -1.64
C GLU A 474 -20.68 -12.39 -0.59
N ARG A 475 -22.00 -12.54 -0.77
CA ARG A 475 -23.01 -12.16 0.24
C ARG A 475 -22.94 -13.00 1.52
N GLN A 476 -22.55 -14.27 1.43
CA GLN A 476 -22.41 -15.12 2.60
C GLN A 476 -21.14 -14.76 3.37
N LEU A 477 -20.03 -14.56 2.64
CA LEU A 477 -18.74 -14.26 3.22
C LEU A 477 -18.67 -12.82 3.76
N SER A 478 -19.34 -11.85 3.13
CA SER A 478 -19.36 -10.45 3.59
C SER A 478 -20.11 -10.21 4.90
N LYS A 479 -20.83 -11.21 5.42
CA LYS A 479 -21.40 -11.17 6.77
C LYS A 479 -20.32 -11.20 7.86
N ASP A 480 -19.13 -11.70 7.52
CA ASP A 480 -17.97 -11.70 8.41
C ASP A 480 -17.21 -10.37 8.29
N SER A 481 -17.09 -9.63 9.39
CA SER A 481 -16.46 -8.30 9.41
C SER A 481 -14.97 -8.35 9.06
N GLU A 482 -14.26 -9.40 9.48
CA GLU A 482 -12.83 -9.58 9.22
C GLU A 482 -12.62 -9.88 7.72
N TYR A 483 -13.47 -10.76 7.15
CA TYR A 483 -13.48 -11.00 5.71
C TYR A 483 -13.81 -9.75 4.90
N SER A 484 -14.75 -8.90 5.37
CA SER A 484 -15.10 -7.66 4.67
C SER A 484 -13.92 -6.67 4.59
N LEU A 485 -13.03 -6.70 5.59
CA LEU A 485 -11.83 -5.88 5.62
C LEU A 485 -10.77 -6.47 4.69
N PHE A 486 -10.49 -7.78 4.82
CA PHE A 486 -9.62 -8.52 3.91
C PHE A 486 -10.03 -8.34 2.44
N ARG A 487 -11.33 -8.39 2.15
CA ARG A 487 -11.84 -8.24 0.79
C ARG A 487 -11.58 -6.84 0.22
N ARG A 488 -11.70 -5.81 1.06
CA ARG A 488 -11.41 -4.42 0.65
C ARG A 488 -9.92 -4.25 0.33
N THR A 489 -9.03 -4.81 1.16
CA THR A 489 -7.59 -4.75 0.92
C THR A 489 -7.18 -5.60 -0.29
N GLU A 490 -7.76 -6.79 -0.46
CA GLU A 490 -7.56 -7.66 -1.62
C GLU A 490 -7.99 -6.99 -2.93
N LEU A 491 -9.17 -6.33 -2.95
CA LEU A 491 -9.66 -5.62 -4.13
C LEU A 491 -8.80 -4.41 -4.48
N ALA A 492 -8.29 -3.69 -3.48
CA ALA A 492 -7.36 -2.58 -3.71
C ALA A 492 -6.06 -3.10 -4.36
N ALA A 493 -5.45 -4.14 -3.78
CA ALA A 493 -4.26 -4.78 -4.34
C ALA A 493 -4.50 -5.35 -5.74
N GLN A 494 -5.67 -5.94 -5.99
CA GLN A 494 -6.01 -6.47 -7.32
C GLN A 494 -6.13 -5.36 -8.37
N ARG A 495 -6.73 -4.22 -8.03
CA ARG A 495 -6.81 -3.07 -8.95
C ARG A 495 -5.43 -2.53 -9.32
N GLU A 496 -4.49 -2.51 -8.39
CA GLU A 496 -3.10 -2.12 -8.68
C GLU A 496 -2.43 -3.08 -9.66
N VAL A 497 -2.55 -4.39 -9.42
CA VAL A 497 -2.00 -5.42 -10.31
C VAL A 497 -2.65 -5.37 -11.69
N ASP A 498 -3.97 -5.26 -11.77
CA ASP A 498 -4.70 -5.14 -13.03
C ASP A 498 -4.33 -3.84 -13.77
N GLY A 499 -4.10 -2.76 -13.03
CA GLY A 499 -3.57 -1.49 -13.55
C GLY A 499 -2.21 -1.69 -14.22
N LEU A 500 -1.29 -2.39 -13.56
CA LEU A 500 0.04 -2.69 -14.11
C LEU A 500 -0.01 -3.61 -15.33
N GLN A 501 -0.92 -4.59 -15.35
CA GLN A 501 -1.11 -5.42 -16.52
C GLN A 501 -1.63 -4.59 -17.71
N LYS A 502 -2.55 -3.66 -17.47
CA LYS A 502 -3.01 -2.72 -18.51
C LYS A 502 -1.89 -1.81 -18.99
N VAL A 503 -1.08 -1.26 -18.07
CA VAL A 503 0.14 -0.52 -18.40
C VAL A 503 1.01 -1.39 -19.31
N ALA A 504 1.37 -2.61 -18.89
CA ALA A 504 2.22 -3.50 -19.67
C ALA A 504 1.66 -3.79 -21.07
N ASN A 505 0.35 -4.03 -21.20
CA ASN A 505 -0.32 -4.26 -22.49
C ASN A 505 -0.28 -3.02 -23.38
N ILE A 506 -0.48 -1.83 -22.83
CA ILE A 506 -0.40 -0.57 -23.58
C ILE A 506 1.04 -0.29 -23.99
N LEU A 507 2.00 -0.56 -23.12
CA LEU A 507 3.42 -0.45 -23.45
C LEU A 507 3.83 -1.44 -24.55
N GLN A 508 3.21 -2.63 -24.59
CA GLN A 508 3.37 -3.56 -25.71
C GLN A 508 2.84 -2.97 -27.01
N GLN A 509 1.67 -2.33 -26.99
CA GLN A 509 1.10 -1.66 -28.17
C GLN A 509 1.97 -0.47 -28.62
N LEU A 510 2.43 0.36 -27.69
CA LEU A 510 3.31 1.49 -27.98
C LEU A 510 4.68 1.07 -28.54
N ASN A 511 5.21 -0.09 -28.14
CA ASN A 511 6.43 -0.65 -28.71
C ASN A 511 6.24 -1.14 -30.16
N MET A 512 5.02 -1.52 -30.55
CA MET A 512 4.70 -1.90 -31.93
C MET A 512 4.57 -0.67 -32.85
N ASP A 513 4.14 0.47 -32.31
CA ASP A 513 3.79 1.66 -33.09
C ASP A 513 4.94 2.67 -33.32
N ASN A 514 6.21 2.27 -33.19
CA ASN A 514 7.38 3.14 -33.34
C ASN A 514 7.37 4.41 -32.45
N ALA A 515 6.63 4.40 -31.34
CA ALA A 515 6.70 5.48 -30.37
C ALA A 515 8.09 5.44 -29.72
N ILE A 516 9.01 6.27 -30.22
CA ILE A 516 10.34 6.49 -29.62
C ILE A 516 10.10 7.17 -28.28
N ILE A 517 9.82 6.37 -27.25
CA ILE A 517 9.86 6.83 -25.87
C ILE A 517 11.33 7.14 -25.59
N ASP A 518 11.64 8.42 -25.37
CA ASP A 518 13.00 8.84 -25.06
C ASP A 518 13.44 8.27 -23.71
N LYS A 519 14.19 7.17 -23.77
CA LYS A 519 14.79 6.51 -22.60
C LYS A 519 15.64 7.48 -21.78
N MET A 520 16.28 8.46 -22.44
CA MET A 520 17.12 9.44 -21.79
C MET A 520 16.30 10.42 -20.95
N GLU A 521 15.16 10.90 -21.47
CA GLU A 521 14.26 11.76 -20.71
C GLU A 521 13.74 11.04 -19.46
N LEU A 522 13.30 9.80 -19.63
CA LEU A 522 12.75 8.98 -18.57
C LEU A 522 13.77 8.70 -17.45
N ASP A 523 15.02 8.39 -17.83
CA ASP A 523 16.12 8.21 -16.87
C ASP A 523 16.54 9.53 -16.20
N THR A 524 16.46 10.64 -16.93
CA THR A 524 16.73 11.98 -16.38
C THR A 524 15.68 12.37 -15.34
N GLN A 525 14.39 12.15 -15.62
CA GLN A 525 13.31 12.41 -14.67
C GLN A 525 13.40 11.50 -13.44
N MET A 526 13.69 10.21 -13.64
CA MET A 526 13.91 9.26 -12.54
C MET A 526 15.09 9.69 -11.66
N SER A 527 16.21 10.06 -12.28
CA SER A 527 17.41 10.52 -11.57
C SER A 527 17.16 11.84 -10.83
N GLY A 528 16.39 12.76 -11.42
CA GLY A 528 15.99 14.02 -10.80
C GLY A 528 15.13 13.80 -9.56
N LEU A 529 14.13 12.92 -9.66
CA LEU A 529 13.25 12.55 -8.56
C LEU A 529 14.02 11.82 -7.45
N LYS A 530 14.87 10.86 -7.82
CA LYS A 530 15.77 10.17 -6.89
C LYS A 530 16.67 11.15 -6.13
N ARG A 531 17.29 12.10 -6.83
CA ARG A 531 18.15 13.12 -6.23
C ARG A 531 17.37 14.09 -5.34
N ALA A 532 16.08 14.29 -5.59
CA ALA A 532 15.22 15.09 -4.72
C ALA A 532 14.91 14.39 -3.39
N LEU A 533 14.70 13.07 -3.39
CA LEU A 533 14.32 12.31 -2.20
C LEU A 533 15.50 11.76 -1.39
N PHE A 534 16.54 11.28 -2.09
CA PHE A 534 17.65 10.54 -1.50
C PHE A 534 19.01 11.21 -1.69
N GLY A 535 19.09 12.20 -2.58
CA GLY A 535 20.34 12.90 -2.87
C GLY A 535 20.65 14.00 -1.87
N THR A 536 21.93 14.30 -1.72
CA THR A 536 22.38 15.47 -0.96
C THR A 536 22.02 16.74 -1.75
N PRO A 537 21.46 17.78 -1.11
CA PRO A 537 21.27 19.09 -1.73
C PRO A 537 22.53 19.61 -2.39
N ALA A 538 22.40 20.21 -3.57
CA ALA A 538 23.51 20.87 -4.23
C ALA A 538 23.74 22.22 -3.52
N GLY A 539 24.55 22.18 -2.47
CA GLY A 539 24.92 23.34 -1.67
C GLY A 539 26.42 23.37 -1.39
N LEU A 540 26.94 24.54 -1.01
CA LEU A 540 28.32 24.70 -0.53
C LEU A 540 28.61 23.64 0.54
N PRO A 541 29.84 23.05 0.58
CA PRO A 541 30.17 21.95 1.49
C PRO A 541 29.98 22.25 2.99
N MET A 542 29.79 23.52 3.37
CA MET A 542 29.47 23.95 4.73
C MET A 542 27.98 23.84 5.09
N ILE A 543 27.06 23.88 4.13
CA ILE A 543 25.62 23.69 4.35
C ILE A 543 25.28 22.30 3.81
N ARG A 544 25.72 21.26 4.54
CA ARG A 544 25.32 19.87 4.24
C ARG A 544 23.84 19.72 4.54
N GLY A 545 23.00 20.01 3.56
CA GLY A 545 21.59 19.68 3.64
C GLY A 545 21.41 18.16 3.74
N VAL A 546 20.39 17.75 4.49
CA VAL A 546 20.02 16.35 4.69
C VAL A 546 18.95 16.00 3.67
N SER A 547 19.06 14.82 3.03
CA SER A 547 18.00 14.39 2.10
C SER A 547 16.68 14.17 2.86
N PRO A 548 15.50 14.37 2.25
CA PRO A 548 14.23 14.15 2.95
C PRO A 548 14.09 12.75 3.57
N ALA A 549 14.54 11.71 2.86
CA ALA A 549 14.56 10.33 3.36
C ALA A 549 15.49 10.15 4.57
N GLU A 550 16.65 10.81 4.55
CA GLU A 550 17.59 10.80 5.67
C GLU A 550 17.04 11.56 6.88
N ALA A 551 16.40 12.71 6.67
CA ALA A 551 15.78 13.48 7.74
C ALA A 551 14.65 12.70 8.43
N TRP A 552 13.88 11.92 7.67
CA TRP A 552 12.88 11.01 8.24
C TRP A 552 13.54 9.91 9.09
N LEU A 553 14.62 9.29 8.61
CA LEU A 553 15.37 8.29 9.37
C LEU A 553 16.04 8.88 10.62
N ASP A 554 16.55 10.11 10.55
CA ASP A 554 17.08 10.84 11.72
C ASP A 554 16.00 11.01 12.79
N PHE A 555 14.81 11.45 12.38
CA PHE A 555 13.67 11.60 13.29
C PHE A 555 13.30 10.27 13.95
N VAL A 556 13.09 9.20 13.17
CA VAL A 556 12.71 7.90 13.73
C VAL A 556 13.84 7.31 14.59
N GLY A 557 15.10 7.50 14.20
CA GLY A 557 16.26 7.10 14.98
C GLY A 557 16.38 7.86 16.31
N GLU A 558 15.98 9.13 16.35
CA GLU A 558 15.87 9.92 17.59
C GLU A 558 14.72 9.41 18.48
N GLN A 559 13.55 9.11 17.91
CA GLN A 559 12.44 8.52 18.66
C GLN A 559 12.82 7.15 19.25
N ASN A 560 13.53 6.31 18.48
CA ASN A 560 14.07 5.04 18.97
C ASN A 560 15.02 5.24 20.16
N ARG A 561 15.98 6.18 20.05
CA ARG A 561 16.93 6.51 21.13
C ARG A 561 16.23 7.03 22.39
N ARG A 562 15.24 7.92 22.23
CA ARG A 562 14.43 8.44 23.35
C ARG A 562 13.64 7.35 24.05
N ALA A 563 12.94 6.50 23.30
CA ALA A 563 12.18 5.37 23.83
C ALA A 563 13.11 4.38 24.57
N PHE A 564 14.28 4.10 24.00
CA PHE A 564 15.25 3.19 24.63
C PHE A 564 15.87 3.78 25.90
N HIS A 565 16.21 5.07 25.89
CA HIS A 565 16.66 5.78 27.08
C HIS A 565 15.60 5.77 28.19
N GLN A 566 14.33 5.99 27.83
CA GLN A 566 13.21 5.92 28.76
C GLN A 566 13.07 4.51 29.35
N PHE A 567 13.14 3.47 28.51
CA PHE A 567 13.14 2.07 28.96
C PHE A 567 14.26 1.80 29.98
N ASN A 568 15.49 2.20 29.69
CA ASN A 568 16.62 2.00 30.61
C ASN A 568 16.48 2.80 31.91
N THR A 569 15.99 4.03 31.83
CA THR A 569 15.77 4.89 32.99
C THR A 569 14.72 4.30 33.92
N GLU A 570 13.57 3.90 33.35
CA GLU A 570 12.47 3.31 34.11
C GLU A 570 12.85 1.94 34.68
N MET A 571 13.57 1.11 33.92
CA MET A 571 14.07 -0.17 34.39
C MET A 571 15.06 0.00 35.55
N THR A 572 16.00 0.94 35.45
CA THR A 572 16.96 1.23 36.54
C THR A 572 16.23 1.70 37.79
N SER A 573 15.24 2.55 37.63
CA SER A 573 14.46 3.07 38.75
C SER A 573 13.55 1.99 39.36
N LEU A 574 13.03 1.04 38.56
CA LEU A 574 12.31 -0.14 39.05
C LEU A 574 13.23 -1.07 39.86
N VAL A 575 14.45 -1.33 39.38
CA VAL A 575 15.46 -2.12 40.11
C VAL A 575 15.82 -1.45 41.43
N ASN A 576 15.97 -0.13 41.46
CA ASN A 576 16.23 0.61 42.70
C ASN A 576 15.07 0.48 43.70
N ASP A 577 13.83 0.51 43.23
CA ASP A 577 12.67 0.30 44.10
C ASP A 577 12.56 -1.15 44.58
N ALA A 578 12.86 -2.12 43.72
CA ALA A 578 13.00 -3.53 44.09
C ALA A 578 14.12 -3.75 45.12
N TYR A 579 15.19 -2.93 45.10
CA TYR A 579 16.24 -2.96 46.12
C TYR A 579 15.77 -2.33 47.43
N ARG A 580 15.07 -1.18 47.38
CA ARG A 580 14.56 -0.47 48.58
C ARG A 580 13.61 -1.31 49.43
N VAL A 581 12.90 -2.27 48.83
CA VAL A 581 12.03 -3.18 49.59
C VAL A 581 12.78 -4.32 50.29
N THR A 582 14.06 -4.54 49.98
CA THR A 582 14.89 -5.57 50.64
C THR A 582 15.38 -5.19 52.03
N GLN A 583 15.88 -6.18 52.76
CA GLN A 583 16.52 -5.97 54.06
C GLN A 583 17.68 -4.95 53.97
N SER A 584 18.58 -5.08 53.00
CA SER A 584 19.71 -4.15 52.86
C SER A 584 19.28 -2.78 52.32
N GLY A 585 18.26 -2.70 51.47
CA GLY A 585 17.70 -1.43 51.01
C GLY A 585 17.03 -0.61 52.12
N ARG A 586 16.52 -1.29 53.15
CA ARG A 586 15.97 -0.67 54.38
C ARG A 586 17.03 -0.43 55.46
N MET A 587 18.30 -0.73 55.19
CA MET A 587 19.41 -0.66 56.15
C MET A 587 19.19 -1.54 57.41
N ASP A 588 18.45 -2.64 57.26
CA ASP A 588 18.03 -3.54 58.34
C ASP A 588 19.07 -4.66 58.57
N PHE A 589 20.26 -4.30 59.04
CA PHE A 589 21.38 -5.25 59.23
C PHE A 589 21.43 -5.87 60.63
N PHE A 590 20.30 -6.36 61.14
CA PHE A 590 20.24 -7.00 62.46
C PHE A 590 20.18 -8.53 62.37
N GLN A 591 20.80 -9.21 63.35
CA GLN A 591 20.63 -10.64 63.52
C GLN A 591 19.19 -10.94 63.97
N ARG A 592 18.60 -12.01 63.44
CA ARG A 592 17.25 -12.44 63.77
C ARG A 592 17.26 -13.88 64.32
N ASP A 593 16.35 -14.18 65.24
CA ASP A 593 16.13 -15.53 65.74
C ASP A 593 15.41 -16.43 64.70
N ALA A 594 15.19 -17.70 65.03
CA ALA A 594 14.50 -18.64 64.14
C ALA A 594 13.05 -18.25 63.84
N GLN A 595 12.48 -17.36 64.65
CA GLN A 595 11.12 -16.83 64.55
C GLN A 595 11.09 -15.49 63.77
N GLY A 596 12.25 -14.97 63.36
CA GLY A 596 12.38 -13.74 62.57
C GLY A 596 12.45 -12.46 63.41
N ASN A 597 12.48 -12.53 64.74
CA ASN A 597 12.58 -11.36 65.61
C ASN A 597 14.02 -10.86 65.69
N VAL A 598 14.22 -9.54 65.79
CA VAL A 598 15.55 -8.94 65.95
C VAL A 598 16.14 -9.36 67.30
N LEU A 599 17.30 -10.04 67.25
CA LEU A 599 18.07 -10.42 68.43
C LEU A 599 18.56 -9.15 69.13
N ARG A 600 18.40 -9.13 70.45
CA ARG A 600 18.86 -8.05 71.32
C ARG A 600 19.98 -8.56 72.22
N ASP A 601 20.99 -7.72 72.43
CA ASP A 601 22.06 -8.02 73.37
C ASP A 601 21.57 -7.96 74.82
N ARG A 602 22.48 -8.22 75.77
CA ARG A 602 22.17 -8.17 77.22
C ARG A 602 21.69 -6.81 77.73
N PHE A 603 21.80 -5.75 76.93
CA PHE A 603 21.38 -4.39 77.24
C PHE A 603 20.11 -3.98 76.46
N GLY A 604 19.53 -4.89 75.68
CA GLY A 604 18.34 -4.63 74.87
C GLY A 604 18.63 -3.94 73.53
N HIS A 605 19.90 -3.75 73.14
CA HIS A 605 20.25 -3.16 71.84
C HIS A 605 20.22 -4.22 70.74
N PRO A 606 19.74 -3.88 69.53
CA PRO A 606 19.67 -4.83 68.43
C PRO A 606 21.08 -5.22 67.95
N VAL A 607 21.34 -6.54 67.85
CA VAL A 607 22.64 -7.09 67.47
C VAL A 607 22.84 -6.91 65.97
N ARG A 608 23.88 -6.18 65.55
CA ARG A 608 24.22 -6.00 64.13
C ARG A 608 24.97 -7.19 63.56
N LEU A 609 24.73 -7.48 62.28
CA LEU A 609 25.49 -8.46 61.52
C LEU A 609 26.95 -8.03 61.36
N GLY A 610 27.88 -8.98 61.32
CA GLY A 610 29.29 -8.72 60.97
C GLY A 610 29.44 -8.22 59.53
N THR A 611 30.50 -7.46 59.25
CA THR A 611 30.74 -6.78 57.96
C THR A 611 30.75 -7.73 56.76
N MET A 612 31.33 -8.93 56.86
CA MET A 612 31.29 -9.93 55.78
C MET A 612 29.84 -10.37 55.46
N ASN A 613 29.02 -10.62 56.48
CA ASN A 613 27.62 -11.02 56.30
C ASN A 613 26.78 -9.87 55.72
N GLN A 614 27.06 -8.63 56.13
CA GLN A 614 26.42 -7.44 55.55
C GLN A 614 26.72 -7.33 54.05
N ASN A 615 27.99 -7.48 53.65
CA ASN A 615 28.40 -7.40 52.26
C ASN A 615 27.74 -8.49 51.41
N GLN A 616 27.67 -9.72 51.91
CA GLN A 616 27.02 -10.82 51.20
C GLN A 616 25.52 -10.55 51.00
N ILE A 617 24.82 -10.09 52.04
CA ILE A 617 23.40 -9.73 51.95
C ILE A 617 23.17 -8.58 50.96
N ILE A 618 24.04 -7.57 50.95
CA ILE A 618 23.96 -6.47 49.97
C ILE A 618 24.09 -7.02 48.54
N ILE A 619 25.08 -7.88 48.28
CA ILE A 619 25.30 -8.48 46.95
C ILE A 619 24.08 -9.32 46.53
N ASP A 620 23.56 -10.16 47.42
CA ASP A 620 22.42 -11.04 47.13
C ASP A 620 21.13 -10.23 46.90
N ASN A 621 20.89 -9.18 47.68
CA ASN A 621 19.74 -8.29 47.50
C ASN A 621 19.86 -7.43 46.24
N LEU A 622 21.06 -6.98 45.87
CA LEU A 622 21.28 -6.30 44.59
C LEU A 622 20.99 -7.23 43.41
N ARG A 623 21.43 -8.50 43.47
CA ARG A 623 21.11 -9.51 42.45
C ARG A 623 19.61 -9.79 42.40
N ALA A 624 18.97 -10.00 43.54
CA ALA A 624 17.53 -10.22 43.63
C ALA A 624 16.72 -9.02 43.12
N ALA A 625 17.20 -7.80 43.36
CA ALA A 625 16.58 -6.58 42.84
C ALA A 625 16.75 -6.46 41.32
N ALA A 626 17.94 -6.77 40.77
CA ALA A 626 18.17 -6.79 39.33
C ALA A 626 17.29 -7.82 38.61
N GLU A 627 17.02 -8.96 39.25
CA GLU A 627 16.10 -10.00 38.78
C GLU A 627 14.63 -9.75 39.19
N LEU A 628 14.34 -8.60 39.81
CA LEU A 628 13.02 -8.22 40.31
C LEU A 628 12.35 -9.27 41.22
N LYS A 629 13.11 -10.19 41.82
CA LYS A 629 12.61 -11.29 42.67
C LYS A 629 11.86 -10.79 43.89
N ASN A 630 12.28 -9.64 44.41
CA ASN A 630 11.67 -9.03 45.58
C ASN A 630 10.30 -8.41 45.28
N LEU A 631 10.01 -8.09 44.01
CA LEU A 631 8.69 -7.62 43.59
C LEU A 631 7.79 -8.83 43.32
N ASN A 632 6.93 -9.17 44.28
CA ASN A 632 6.03 -10.31 44.22
C ASN A 632 4.68 -9.98 44.89
N ALA A 633 3.74 -10.92 44.83
CA ALA A 633 2.39 -10.74 45.38
C ALA A 633 2.35 -10.50 46.90
N SER A 634 3.40 -10.81 47.66
CA SER A 634 3.45 -10.49 49.09
C SER A 634 3.69 -9.01 49.37
N ILE A 635 4.44 -8.33 48.49
CA ILE A 635 4.71 -6.88 48.59
C ILE A 635 3.60 -6.06 47.92
N ALA A 636 3.03 -6.60 46.84
CA ALA A 636 1.95 -5.97 46.09
C ALA A 636 0.78 -6.97 45.89
N PRO A 637 -0.06 -7.19 46.93
CA PRO A 637 -1.20 -8.10 46.84
C PRO A 637 -2.20 -7.67 45.78
N ALA A 638 -2.93 -8.65 45.22
CA ALA A 638 -3.98 -8.39 44.24
C ALA A 638 -5.04 -7.42 44.78
N GLY A 639 -5.39 -6.41 43.98
CA GLY A 639 -6.30 -5.32 44.32
C GLY A 639 -5.69 -4.16 45.11
N SER A 640 -4.45 -4.28 45.61
CA SER A 640 -3.81 -3.22 46.40
C SER A 640 -3.38 -2.01 45.56
N ASP A 641 -3.30 -0.83 46.19
CA ASP A 641 -2.80 0.37 45.51
C ASP A 641 -1.34 0.25 45.08
N ASN A 642 -0.52 -0.48 45.86
CA ASN A 642 0.86 -0.79 45.50
C ASN A 642 0.93 -1.64 44.23
N GLN A 643 0.03 -2.61 44.06
CA GLN A 643 -0.04 -3.40 42.83
C GLN A 643 -0.42 -2.52 41.64
N LYS A 644 -1.40 -1.61 41.78
CA LYS A 644 -1.77 -0.70 40.68
C LYS A 644 -0.62 0.19 40.24
N ILE A 645 0.09 0.81 41.19
CA ILE A 645 1.26 1.65 40.92
C ILE A 645 2.36 0.85 40.22
N LEU A 646 2.63 -0.37 40.72
CA LEU A 646 3.63 -1.25 40.15
C LEU A 646 3.25 -1.72 38.74
N CYS A 647 2.00 -2.10 38.52
CA CYS A 647 1.48 -2.49 37.21
C CYS A 647 1.57 -1.35 36.20
N GLN A 648 1.14 -0.13 36.56
CA GLN A 648 1.25 1.04 35.69
C GLN A 648 2.70 1.31 35.29
N ARG A 649 3.65 1.05 36.20
CA ARG A 649 5.07 1.24 35.92
C ARG A 649 5.65 0.15 35.03
N LEU A 650 5.33 -1.11 35.29
CA LEU A 650 5.72 -2.23 34.43
C LEU A 650 5.15 -2.04 33.02
N GLU A 651 3.90 -1.58 32.91
CA GLU A 651 3.26 -1.19 31.66
C GLU A 651 4.04 -0.07 30.96
N ASN A 652 4.40 1.02 31.64
CA ASN A 652 5.19 2.09 31.03
C ASN A 652 6.55 1.59 30.49
N ILE A 653 7.24 0.74 31.24
CA ILE A 653 8.51 0.11 30.80
C ILE A 653 8.28 -0.75 29.55
N TRP A 654 7.21 -1.56 29.56
CA TRP A 654 6.84 -2.40 28.43
C TRP A 654 6.52 -1.59 27.18
N LEU A 655 5.75 -0.52 27.32
CA LEU A 655 5.40 0.38 26.22
C LEU A 655 6.63 1.10 25.65
N SER A 656 7.58 1.54 26.49
CA SER A 656 8.85 2.11 26.02
C SER A 656 9.68 1.09 25.22
N TRP A 657 9.76 -0.17 25.69
CA TRP A 657 10.41 -1.25 24.94
C TRP A 657 9.72 -1.53 23.61
N ALA A 658 8.40 -1.65 23.60
CA ALA A 658 7.62 -1.88 22.38
C ALA A 658 7.84 -0.75 21.36
N ALA A 659 7.78 0.51 21.79
CA ALA A 659 8.05 1.67 20.96
C ALA A 659 9.48 1.66 20.38
N THR A 660 10.49 1.28 21.18
CA THR A 660 11.86 1.09 20.67
C THR A 660 11.90 0.08 19.53
N MET A 661 11.25 -1.07 19.70
CA MET A 661 11.22 -2.13 18.69
C MET A 661 10.46 -1.70 17.43
N ASP A 662 9.33 -1.01 17.58
CA ASP A 662 8.56 -0.50 16.44
C ASP A 662 9.34 0.54 15.64
N HIS A 663 10.01 1.50 16.30
CA HIS A 663 10.84 2.48 15.61
C HIS A 663 12.06 1.86 14.92
N LEU A 664 12.62 0.78 15.47
CA LEU A 664 13.72 0.06 14.84
C LEU A 664 13.25 -0.73 13.62
N ALA A 665 12.11 -1.41 13.75
CA ALA A 665 11.46 -2.10 12.64
C ALA A 665 11.08 -1.13 11.52
N ALA A 666 10.56 0.06 11.86
CA ALA A 666 10.26 1.12 10.89
C ALA A 666 11.47 1.53 10.05
N GLN A 667 12.62 1.72 10.71
CA GLN A 667 13.86 2.11 10.04
C GLN A 667 14.38 1.00 9.13
N ASP A 668 14.44 -0.23 9.63
CA ASP A 668 14.88 -1.39 8.85
C ASP A 668 13.97 -1.59 7.64
N PHE A 669 12.66 -1.54 7.87
CA PHE A 669 11.64 -1.62 6.84
C PHE A 669 11.83 -0.56 5.75
N PHE A 670 11.95 0.70 6.14
CA PHE A 670 12.18 1.80 5.20
C PHE A 670 13.47 1.60 4.41
N CYS A 671 14.56 1.22 5.08
CA CYS A 671 15.86 0.99 4.46
C CYS A 671 15.85 -0.18 3.47
N GLN A 672 15.14 -1.27 3.76
CA GLN A 672 15.00 -2.40 2.84
C GLN A 672 14.30 -1.98 1.54
N ASN A 673 13.29 -1.12 1.63
CA ASN A 673 12.54 -0.63 0.47
C ASN A 673 13.36 0.29 -0.43
N ILE A 674 14.27 1.08 0.14
CA ILE A 674 15.06 2.05 -0.65
C ILE A 674 16.44 1.55 -1.05
N ARG A 675 16.92 0.44 -0.47
CA ARG A 675 18.27 -0.10 -0.69
C ARG A 675 18.57 -0.36 -2.16
N GLY A 676 17.59 -0.84 -2.93
CA GLY A 676 17.71 -1.09 -4.37
C GLY A 676 17.96 0.17 -5.19
N PHE A 677 17.74 1.35 -4.60
CA PHE A 677 17.94 2.64 -5.26
C PHE A 677 19.29 3.28 -4.93
N PHE A 678 20.15 2.69 -4.11
CA PHE A 678 21.41 3.33 -3.75
C PHE A 678 22.43 3.34 -4.89
N ASP A 679 23.03 4.50 -5.15
CA ASP A 679 24.08 4.74 -6.14
C ASP A 679 25.04 5.85 -5.67
N SER A 680 25.93 6.28 -6.58
CA SER A 680 26.89 7.36 -6.33
C SER A 680 26.24 8.74 -6.06
N ASN A 681 24.97 8.94 -6.41
CA ASN A 681 24.24 10.20 -6.22
C ASN A 681 23.39 10.21 -4.94
N THR A 682 23.37 9.10 -4.20
CA THR A 682 22.62 8.96 -2.96
C THR A 682 23.41 9.59 -1.80
N SER A 683 22.72 10.22 -0.85
CA SER A 683 23.36 10.79 0.34
C SER A 683 24.18 9.73 1.08
N ASN A 684 25.44 10.03 1.34
CA ASN A 684 26.32 9.15 2.12
C ASN A 684 25.76 8.88 3.51
N GLY A 685 25.07 9.84 4.13
CA GLY A 685 24.45 9.66 5.44
C GLY A 685 23.31 8.63 5.39
N LEU A 686 22.48 8.69 4.35
CA LEU A 686 21.44 7.70 4.08
C LEU A 686 22.01 6.29 3.86
N VAL A 687 23.06 6.17 3.04
CA VAL A 687 23.73 4.88 2.79
C VAL A 687 24.34 4.32 4.09
N ASN A 688 25.02 5.15 4.88
CA ASN A 688 25.61 4.76 6.16
C ASN A 688 24.54 4.31 7.18
N LYS A 689 23.37 4.96 7.20
CA LYS A 689 22.24 4.57 8.07
C LYS A 689 21.67 3.20 7.73
N CYS A 690 21.44 2.95 6.43
CA CYS A 690 20.73 1.76 5.97
C CYS A 690 21.63 0.55 5.74
N VAL A 691 22.77 0.72 5.08
CA VAL A 691 23.63 -0.40 4.63
C VAL A 691 24.98 -0.40 5.34
N GLY A 692 25.44 0.77 5.80
CA GLY A 692 26.79 0.96 6.30
C GLY A 692 27.80 1.05 5.15
N ARG A 693 29.09 0.95 5.47
CA ARG A 693 30.17 0.94 4.46
C ARG A 693 30.72 -0.47 4.33
N ARG A 694 30.83 -0.95 3.10
CA ARG A 694 31.49 -2.21 2.77
C ARG A 694 32.67 -1.94 1.86
N ASP A 695 33.73 -2.74 1.98
CA ASP A 695 34.81 -2.73 1.00
C ASP A 695 34.36 -3.42 -0.31
N LEU A 696 35.21 -3.39 -1.33
CA LEU A 696 34.94 -4.05 -2.62
C LEU A 696 34.82 -5.59 -2.49
N ASN A 697 35.32 -6.17 -1.40
CA ASN A 697 35.21 -7.60 -1.09
C ASN A 697 33.93 -7.93 -0.30
N GLY A 698 33.07 -6.94 -0.06
CA GLY A 698 31.83 -7.09 0.70
C GLY A 698 32.00 -7.13 2.22
N ARG A 699 33.22 -6.94 2.75
CA ARG A 699 33.49 -6.85 4.20
C ARG A 699 32.94 -5.55 4.75
N VAL A 700 32.24 -5.63 5.87
CA VAL A 700 31.67 -4.45 6.56
C VAL A 700 32.80 -3.66 7.21
N LEU A 701 33.08 -2.46 6.71
CA LEU A 701 34.01 -1.50 7.29
C LEU A 701 33.35 -0.67 8.39
N VAL A 702 32.09 -0.30 8.17
CA VAL A 702 31.26 0.45 9.12
C VAL A 702 29.89 -0.19 9.13
N MET A 703 29.45 -0.68 10.29
CA MET A 703 28.09 -1.20 10.46
C MET A 703 27.06 -0.11 10.18
N SER A 704 25.90 -0.50 9.66
CA SER A 704 24.79 0.44 9.51
C SER A 704 24.34 0.93 10.88
N GLN A 705 23.80 2.15 10.96
CA GLN A 705 23.27 2.66 12.24
C GLN A 705 22.17 1.75 12.80
N ILE A 706 21.32 1.20 11.92
CA ILE A 706 20.27 0.25 12.31
C ILE A 706 20.87 -1.03 12.91
N ALA A 707 21.89 -1.60 12.27
CA ALA A 707 22.56 -2.79 12.78
C ALA A 707 23.29 -2.51 14.10
N ALA A 708 23.86 -1.31 14.27
CA ALA A 708 24.47 -0.88 15.52
C ALA A 708 23.42 -0.75 16.64
N SER A 709 22.26 -0.13 16.38
CA SER A 709 21.15 -0.07 17.34
C SER A 709 20.61 -1.46 17.68
N GLN A 710 20.48 -2.36 16.71
CA GLN A 710 20.11 -3.76 16.96
C GLN A 710 21.14 -4.48 17.86
N ALA A 711 22.42 -4.29 17.58
CA ALA A 711 23.50 -4.87 18.37
C ALA A 711 23.52 -4.30 19.81
N GLU A 712 23.26 -3.01 19.98
CA GLU A 712 23.17 -2.35 21.29
C GLU A 712 22.02 -2.90 22.14
N LEU A 713 20.85 -3.17 21.54
CA LEU A 713 19.73 -3.80 22.25
C LEU A 713 20.09 -5.23 22.71
N GLY A 714 20.86 -5.96 21.90
CA GLY A 714 21.33 -7.31 22.23
C GLY A 714 22.41 -7.33 23.31
N SER A 715 23.44 -6.47 23.20
CA SER A 715 24.59 -6.48 24.11
C SER A 715 24.26 -5.97 25.51
N ASN A 716 23.28 -5.08 25.66
CA ASN A 716 22.88 -4.49 26.94
C ASN A 716 21.88 -5.35 27.76
N GLY A 717 21.54 -6.54 27.25
CA GLY A 717 20.56 -7.43 27.86
C GLY A 717 19.15 -6.83 27.89
N ALA A 718 18.82 -5.91 26.98
CA ALA A 718 17.56 -5.18 27.00
C ALA A 718 16.37 -6.12 26.73
N ARG A 719 16.57 -7.11 25.85
CA ARG A 719 15.57 -8.14 25.55
C ARG A 719 15.26 -8.98 26.80
N GLU A 720 16.29 -9.41 27.53
CA GLU A 720 16.16 -10.20 28.75
C GLU A 720 15.42 -9.41 29.84
N LYS A 721 15.74 -8.12 29.98
CA LYS A 721 15.01 -7.20 30.88
C LYS A 721 13.55 -7.05 30.47
N ALA A 722 13.25 -6.90 29.19
CA ALA A 722 11.86 -6.82 28.71
C ALA A 722 11.08 -8.12 28.96
N LEU A 723 11.70 -9.29 28.74
CA LEU A 723 11.11 -10.59 29.08
C LEU A 723 10.84 -10.72 30.59
N LEU A 724 11.75 -10.22 31.42
CA LEU A 724 11.58 -10.18 32.87
C LEU A 724 10.38 -9.31 33.26
N ILE A 725 10.21 -8.14 32.65
CA ILE A 725 9.05 -7.25 32.86
C ILE A 725 7.75 -7.98 32.47
N SER A 726 7.69 -8.60 31.29
CA SER A 726 6.53 -9.37 30.84
C SER A 726 6.17 -10.50 31.82
N SER A 727 7.18 -11.24 32.30
CA SER A 727 7.00 -12.27 33.32
C SER A 727 6.46 -11.70 34.62
N LYS A 728 6.95 -10.55 35.06
CA LYS A 728 6.51 -9.89 36.30
C LYS A 728 5.12 -9.31 36.20
N MET A 729 4.73 -8.76 35.05
CA MET A 729 3.34 -8.36 34.80
C MET A 729 2.38 -9.53 34.94
N LYS A 730 2.74 -10.71 34.41
CA LYS A 730 1.93 -11.93 34.55
C LYS A 730 1.84 -12.41 36.00
N GLU A 731 2.98 -12.46 36.71
CA GLU A 731 3.03 -12.86 38.13
C GLU A 731 2.15 -11.96 39.01
N LEU A 732 2.18 -10.65 38.75
CA LEU A 732 1.42 -9.64 39.47
C LEU A 732 0.02 -9.42 38.90
N GLN A 733 -0.45 -10.22 37.95
CA GLN A 733 -1.77 -10.09 37.33
C GLN A 733 -2.06 -8.69 36.76
N CYS A 734 -1.03 -8.02 36.22
CA CYS A 734 -1.19 -6.77 35.50
C CYS A 734 -1.77 -7.04 34.11
N GLU A 735 -2.66 -6.15 33.64
CA GLU A 735 -3.13 -6.17 32.26
C GLU A 735 -1.94 -5.91 31.31
N MET A 736 -1.79 -6.77 30.30
CA MET A 736 -0.73 -6.61 29.31
C MET A 736 -1.27 -5.70 28.19
N PRO A 737 -0.64 -4.55 27.92
CA PRO A 737 -1.07 -3.69 26.82
C PRO A 737 -1.01 -4.47 25.53
N ASP A 738 -2.01 -4.26 24.67
CA ASP A 738 -2.06 -4.83 23.33
C ASP A 738 -0.98 -4.18 22.45
N ALA A 739 0.26 -4.63 22.61
CA ALA A 739 1.39 -4.25 21.77
C ALA A 739 1.30 -5.10 20.50
N GLY A 740 0.49 -4.66 19.54
CA GLY A 740 0.08 -5.41 18.34
C GLY A 740 1.17 -5.88 17.36
N SER A 741 2.41 -6.16 17.78
CA SER A 741 3.52 -6.53 16.87
C SER A 741 4.69 -7.33 17.51
N LEU A 742 4.58 -7.83 18.75
CA LEU A 742 5.68 -8.53 19.45
C LEU A 742 5.66 -10.08 19.39
N GLN A 743 4.78 -10.69 18.58
CA GLN A 743 4.89 -12.13 18.27
C GLN A 743 5.89 -12.40 17.14
#